data_AF-A0A836HBH6-F1
#
_entry.id   AF-A0A836HBH6-F1
#
_cell.length_a   1.000
_cell.length_b   1.000
_cell.length_c   1.000
_cell.angle_alpha   90.00
_cell.angle_beta   90.00
_cell.angle_gamma   90.00
#
_symmetry.space_group_name_H-M   'P 1'
#
loop_
_entity.id
_entity.type
_entity.pdbx_description
1 polymer ?
#
loop_
_entity_poly.entity_id
_entity_poly.type
_entity_poly.pdbx_seq_one_letter_code
_entity_poly.pdbx_strand_id
1 'polypeptide(L)'
;MRRFLAFALVPYTGLSFNFLDRLGTCTDTTIFFSIAFARLLLLCLMWLSRTVAPVLFRAPGGSFVFDTGEELYDDARLSMIRNWDGVHMFFIAHYGYLYENQIVFFPGLPAVIRGIEYVTQQLLPALHTIAPVSLYVCLLNVTASCLTGVLLRRLTILTFLGPEAVQCTCQWRSATAHLSTASEATMQSAAEATTCYRLMCRMTGTVLDAPDIHAPLPATVAEAKADVLRRRRIVGGAVLVWIITPAMVFTVAVYTESLYALTTISGVYLLASYDPLPRAVQQRIASYIISITTPGSATTASARALAKTRLKPPLPLARQWPWAASKTHNGAAASGHIPGIASLLHNVTPGAPEAITVKWAQSFLSLREVEAVLLLMLAGTFRSNAFTSAGFICFPLFVQMALPDLHEAQSSAVLAGASARVVMSAAAKHAGARSGRAPLVARCPTLRPPLRRSPHPLRTCIVAAECICVTLPYLFVNYMGYQRFVLQMGDTDTQVRLGGAFWKLYPMLQEKYWGVSPFSAYTFVNFPNVVLALPVAVLATRCTYFHYVAPGWANFKAATAATAGARPTRWQYACKAAMPLVRSSNVMHFIALLTLALTVMHVQVTNRFVLASPALFWLLGKQLATNPTSLSSQFILLWCILWGMAGGILFPNHLPWT
;
A
#
# COMPACT_ATOMS: atom_id res chain seq x y z
N MET A 1 -28.23 9.61 -9.69
CA MET A 1 -26.81 9.18 -9.51
C MET A 1 -25.80 9.96 -10.36
N ARG A 2 -25.87 9.96 -11.70
CA ARG A 2 -24.86 10.61 -12.58
C ARG A 2 -24.62 12.11 -12.30
N ARG A 3 -25.68 12.91 -12.11
CA ARG A 3 -25.55 14.35 -11.79
C ARG A 3 -24.86 14.60 -10.43
N PHE A 4 -25.16 13.79 -9.42
CA PHE A 4 -24.52 13.89 -8.10
C PHE A 4 -23.05 13.47 -8.13
N LEU A 5 -22.72 12.39 -8.85
CA LEU A 5 -21.33 11.97 -9.03
C LEU A 5 -20.53 13.00 -9.82
N ALA A 6 -21.14 13.63 -10.82
CA ALA A 6 -20.52 14.75 -11.52
C ALA A 6 -20.26 15.92 -10.56
N PHE A 7 -21.23 16.28 -9.72
CA PHE A 7 -21.06 17.34 -8.72
C PHE A 7 -19.94 17.04 -7.70
N ALA A 8 -19.88 15.82 -7.17
CA ALA A 8 -18.94 15.49 -6.10
C ALA A 8 -17.52 15.14 -6.60
N LEU A 9 -17.40 14.51 -7.78
CA LEU A 9 -16.15 13.88 -8.23
C LEU A 9 -15.54 14.52 -9.49
N VAL A 10 -16.31 15.26 -10.31
CA VAL A 10 -15.78 15.91 -11.53
C VAL A 10 -15.25 17.31 -11.19
N PRO A 11 -14.11 17.73 -11.75
CA PRO A 11 -13.72 19.13 -11.71
C PRO A 11 -14.66 19.98 -12.58
N TYR A 12 -15.53 20.77 -11.94
CA TYR A 12 -16.28 21.83 -12.64
C TYR A 12 -15.47 23.12 -12.64
N THR A 13 -15.42 23.80 -13.78
CA THR A 13 -14.74 25.11 -13.95
C THR A 13 -15.33 26.24 -13.11
N GLY A 14 -16.49 26.03 -12.46
CA GLY A 14 -17.19 27.03 -11.64
C GLY A 14 -17.40 26.67 -10.16
N LEU A 15 -17.03 25.46 -9.70
CA LEU A 15 -17.17 25.03 -8.30
C LEU A 15 -15.80 24.63 -7.76
N SER A 16 -15.38 25.24 -6.65
CA SER A 16 -14.07 25.02 -6.00
C SER A 16 -13.93 23.67 -5.29
N PHE A 17 -15.01 22.87 -5.21
CA PHE A 17 -15.06 21.65 -4.40
C PHE A 17 -14.98 20.38 -5.24
N ASN A 18 -13.91 19.60 -5.04
CA ASN A 18 -13.79 18.23 -5.53
C ASN A 18 -13.57 17.30 -4.33
N PHE A 19 -14.45 16.32 -4.13
CA PHE A 19 -14.42 15.46 -2.94
C PHE A 19 -13.18 14.56 -2.89
N LEU A 20 -12.74 14.02 -4.04
CA LEU A 20 -11.52 13.20 -4.09
C LEU A 20 -10.28 14.05 -3.81
N ASP A 21 -10.22 15.27 -4.31
CA ASP A 21 -9.11 16.16 -4.02
C ASP A 21 -9.06 16.53 -2.52
N ARG A 22 -10.23 16.79 -1.91
CA ARG A 22 -10.34 17.03 -0.46
C ARG A 22 -9.89 15.82 0.37
N LEU A 23 -10.31 14.61 0.02
CA LEU A 23 -9.84 13.39 0.69
C LEU A 23 -8.34 13.14 0.46
N GLY A 24 -7.81 13.54 -0.69
CA GLY A 24 -6.39 13.44 -1.00
C GLY A 24 -5.51 14.41 -0.21
N THR A 25 -6.05 15.54 0.25
CA THR A 25 -5.32 16.67 0.85
C THR A 25 -5.65 16.95 2.32
N CYS A 26 -6.72 16.39 2.88
CA CYS A 26 -7.12 16.61 4.27
C CYS A 26 -6.08 16.09 5.30
N THR A 27 -6.29 16.33 6.59
CA THR A 27 -5.35 15.82 7.62
C THR A 27 -5.61 14.35 7.92
N ASP A 28 -4.60 13.66 8.48
CA ASP A 28 -4.75 12.26 8.90
C ASP A 28 -5.83 12.09 9.97
N THR A 29 -6.00 13.07 10.85
CA THR A 29 -7.07 13.07 11.87
C THR A 29 -8.44 13.14 11.20
N THR A 30 -8.61 13.98 10.17
CA THR A 30 -9.87 14.02 9.40
C THR A 30 -10.21 12.66 8.80
N ILE A 31 -9.23 11.93 8.27
CA ILE A 31 -9.46 10.60 7.69
C ILE A 31 -9.78 9.58 8.76
N PHE A 32 -9.03 9.58 9.86
CA PHE A 32 -9.29 8.72 11.00
C PHE A 32 -10.75 8.84 11.46
N PHE A 33 -11.21 10.07 11.71
CA PHE A 33 -12.59 10.30 12.14
C PHE A 33 -13.63 10.04 11.05
N SER A 34 -13.29 10.25 9.76
CA SER A 34 -14.20 9.92 8.65
C SER A 34 -14.43 8.42 8.55
N ILE A 35 -13.36 7.61 8.73
CA ILE A 35 -13.48 6.15 8.76
C ILE A 35 -14.23 5.72 10.02
N ALA A 36 -13.87 6.25 11.19
CA ALA A 36 -14.55 5.93 12.44
C ALA A 36 -16.05 6.22 12.37
N PHE A 37 -16.44 7.36 11.81
CA PHE A 37 -17.83 7.72 11.58
C PHE A 37 -18.55 6.71 10.66
N ALA A 38 -17.91 6.29 9.56
CA ALA A 38 -18.48 5.27 8.68
C ALA A 38 -18.64 3.90 9.38
N ARG A 39 -17.71 3.53 10.28
CA ARG A 39 -17.81 2.31 11.08
C ARG A 39 -18.89 2.40 12.16
N LEU A 40 -19.04 3.56 12.81
CA LEU A 40 -20.11 3.81 13.77
C LEU A 40 -21.48 3.76 13.08
N LEU A 41 -21.63 4.37 11.90
CA LEU A 41 -22.87 4.29 11.12
C LEU A 41 -23.23 2.84 10.76
N LEU A 42 -22.23 2.02 10.40
CA LEU A 42 -22.42 0.59 10.16
C LEU A 42 -22.86 -0.14 11.44
N LEU A 43 -22.23 0.12 12.58
CA LEU A 43 -22.62 -0.47 13.86
C LEU A 43 -24.05 -0.07 14.26
N CYS A 44 -24.44 1.19 14.03
CA CYS A 44 -25.82 1.64 14.22
C CYS A 44 -26.80 0.90 13.29
N LEU A 45 -26.43 0.67 12.03
CA LEU A 45 -27.23 -0.11 11.09
C LEU A 45 -27.37 -1.57 11.56
N MET A 46 -26.28 -2.19 12.02
CA MET A 46 -26.29 -3.54 12.56
C MET A 46 -27.20 -3.66 13.79
N TRP A 47 -27.08 -2.69 14.71
CA TRP A 47 -27.93 -2.62 15.88
C TRP A 47 -29.40 -2.45 15.51
N LEU A 48 -29.72 -1.52 14.62
CA LEU A 48 -31.09 -1.28 14.13
C LEU A 48 -31.66 -2.56 13.50
N SER A 49 -30.89 -3.22 12.66
CA SER A 49 -31.30 -4.44 11.97
C SER A 49 -31.54 -5.61 12.92
N ARG A 50 -30.79 -5.68 14.02
CA ARG A 50 -30.90 -6.78 15.00
C ARG A 50 -31.98 -6.54 16.05
N THR A 51 -32.13 -5.30 16.50
CA THR A 51 -32.95 -4.98 17.68
C THR A 51 -34.27 -4.32 17.33
N VAL A 52 -34.27 -3.37 16.39
CA VAL A 52 -35.45 -2.55 16.07
C VAL A 52 -36.28 -3.19 14.96
N ALA A 53 -35.64 -3.72 13.92
CA ALA A 53 -36.34 -4.29 12.78
C ALA A 53 -37.28 -5.46 13.15
N PRO A 54 -36.91 -6.45 14.00
CA PRO A 54 -37.83 -7.52 14.37
C PRO A 54 -39.09 -7.02 15.07
N VAL A 55 -38.96 -6.00 15.92
CA VAL A 55 -40.08 -5.38 16.64
C VAL A 55 -40.98 -4.63 15.66
N LEU A 56 -40.38 -3.82 14.77
CA LEU A 56 -41.11 -3.01 13.79
C LEU A 56 -41.92 -3.87 12.82
N PHE A 57 -41.36 -5.00 12.37
CA PHE A 57 -41.98 -5.90 11.39
C PHE A 57 -42.74 -7.08 12.02
N ARG A 58 -42.86 -7.12 13.36
CA ARG A 58 -43.54 -8.21 14.10
C ARG A 58 -43.03 -9.59 13.69
N ALA A 59 -41.71 -9.75 13.73
CA ALA A 59 -41.04 -11.01 13.40
C ALA A 59 -41.59 -12.17 14.24
N PRO A 60 -41.87 -13.34 13.64
CA PRO A 60 -42.23 -14.54 14.39
C PRO A 60 -41.13 -14.88 15.41
N GLY A 61 -41.48 -15.04 16.69
CA GLY A 61 -40.50 -15.28 17.75
C GLY A 61 -39.69 -14.04 18.20
N GLY A 62 -40.04 -12.84 17.71
CA GLY A 62 -39.43 -11.58 18.16
C GLY A 62 -37.99 -11.35 17.67
N SER A 63 -37.48 -12.19 16.77
CA SER A 63 -36.10 -12.17 16.30
C SER A 63 -36.00 -12.60 14.84
N PHE A 64 -35.02 -12.07 14.11
CA PHE A 64 -34.65 -12.53 12.77
C PHE A 64 -33.41 -13.45 12.79
N VAL A 65 -33.12 -14.07 13.94
CA VAL A 65 -31.93 -14.92 14.12
C VAL A 65 -32.19 -16.32 13.59
N PHE A 66 -31.26 -16.80 12.76
CA PHE A 66 -31.34 -18.12 12.13
C PHE A 66 -30.30 -19.14 12.64
N ASP A 67 -29.47 -18.78 13.64
CA ASP A 67 -28.41 -19.63 14.19
C ASP A 67 -28.35 -19.50 15.73
N THR A 68 -28.02 -20.58 16.43
CA THR A 68 -27.84 -20.66 17.89
C THR A 68 -26.40 -20.40 18.34
N GLY A 69 -25.49 -20.02 17.43
CA GLY A 69 -24.09 -19.73 17.74
C GLY A 69 -23.84 -18.75 18.90
N GLU A 70 -24.84 -17.93 19.24
CA GLU A 70 -24.78 -17.00 20.36
C GLU A 70 -24.96 -17.66 21.73
N GLU A 71 -25.61 -18.82 21.80
CA GLU A 71 -25.88 -19.58 23.03
C GLU A 71 -24.64 -20.25 23.62
N LEU A 72 -23.53 -20.29 22.85
CA LEU A 72 -22.26 -20.84 23.30
C LEU A 72 -21.53 -19.98 24.35
N TYR A 73 -22.04 -18.79 24.66
CA TYR A 73 -21.43 -17.88 25.63
C TYR A 73 -22.48 -17.22 26.51
N ASP A 74 -22.22 -17.19 27.81
CA ASP A 74 -23.13 -16.62 28.82
C ASP A 74 -23.40 -15.11 28.62
N ASP A 75 -22.44 -14.38 28.04
CA ASP A 75 -22.61 -12.96 27.75
C ASP A 75 -23.18 -12.74 26.34
N ALA A 76 -24.49 -12.49 26.29
CA ALA A 76 -25.25 -12.16 25.09
C ALA A 76 -25.17 -10.66 24.70
N ARG A 77 -24.52 -9.81 25.52
CA ARG A 77 -24.41 -8.38 25.21
C ARG A 77 -23.59 -8.20 23.93
N LEU A 78 -24.14 -7.47 22.96
CA LEU A 78 -23.52 -7.23 21.64
C LEU A 78 -23.10 -8.52 20.91
N SER A 79 -23.91 -9.58 20.99
CA SER A 79 -23.66 -10.82 20.25
C SER A 79 -23.56 -10.62 18.73
N MET A 80 -24.25 -9.60 18.18
CA MET A 80 -24.31 -9.28 16.75
C MET A 80 -22.97 -9.03 16.04
N ILE A 81 -21.88 -8.81 16.77
CA ILE A 81 -20.52 -8.64 16.23
C ILE A 81 -19.66 -9.93 16.32
N ARG A 82 -20.18 -10.99 16.93
CA ARG A 82 -19.51 -12.29 17.20
C ARG A 82 -20.25 -13.42 16.47
N ASN A 83 -20.29 -13.34 15.14
CA ASN A 83 -20.93 -14.36 14.31
C ASN A 83 -19.88 -15.15 13.52
N TRP A 84 -20.21 -16.40 13.17
CA TRP A 84 -19.41 -17.32 12.35
C TRP A 84 -17.96 -17.49 12.82
N ASP A 85 -16.96 -17.03 12.04
CA ASP A 85 -15.54 -17.21 12.38
C ASP A 85 -15.21 -16.58 13.74
N GLY A 86 -15.94 -15.52 14.14
CA GLY A 86 -15.79 -14.90 15.46
C GLY A 86 -16.09 -15.86 16.62
N VAL A 87 -17.00 -16.83 16.43
CA VAL A 87 -17.31 -17.87 17.43
C VAL A 87 -16.11 -18.77 17.64
N HIS A 88 -15.44 -19.19 16.57
CA HIS A 88 -14.22 -19.99 16.66
C HIS A 88 -13.07 -19.22 17.32
N MET A 89 -12.90 -17.93 17.02
CA MET A 89 -11.85 -17.10 17.62
C MET A 89 -12.02 -16.97 19.13
N PHE A 90 -13.26 -16.77 19.59
CA PHE A 90 -13.56 -16.77 21.02
C PHE A 90 -13.36 -18.15 21.65
N PHE A 91 -13.77 -19.23 20.98
CA PHE A 91 -13.63 -20.58 21.52
C PHE A 91 -12.16 -20.91 21.77
N ILE A 92 -11.30 -20.63 20.79
CA ILE A 92 -9.86 -20.84 20.90
C ILE A 92 -9.25 -19.99 22.01
N ALA A 93 -9.76 -18.77 22.22
CA ALA A 93 -9.27 -17.91 23.29
C ALA A 93 -9.53 -18.49 24.70
N HIS A 94 -10.67 -19.15 24.92
CA HIS A 94 -11.06 -19.68 26.23
C HIS A 94 -10.56 -21.12 26.46
N TYR A 95 -10.66 -21.97 25.44
CA TYR A 95 -10.44 -23.41 25.55
C TYR A 95 -9.19 -23.92 24.83
N GLY A 96 -8.54 -23.06 24.05
CA GLY A 96 -7.45 -23.45 23.15
C GLY A 96 -7.93 -24.27 21.95
N TYR A 97 -6.97 -24.89 21.27
CA TYR A 97 -7.24 -25.74 20.10
C TYR A 97 -7.66 -27.15 20.57
N LEU A 98 -8.96 -27.37 20.76
CA LEU A 98 -9.52 -28.67 21.14
C LEU A 98 -9.85 -29.55 19.94
N TYR A 99 -10.23 -28.95 18.81
CA TYR A 99 -10.62 -29.66 17.59
C TYR A 99 -9.69 -29.33 16.43
N GLU A 100 -9.45 -30.29 15.55
CA GLU A 100 -8.51 -30.12 14.43
C GLU A 100 -8.93 -29.03 13.43
N ASN A 101 -10.24 -28.85 13.21
CA ASN A 101 -10.77 -27.79 12.34
C ASN A 101 -10.44 -26.39 12.86
N GLN A 102 -10.06 -26.23 14.13
CA GLN A 102 -9.70 -24.93 14.70
C GLN A 102 -8.32 -24.45 14.23
N ILE A 103 -7.42 -25.36 13.81
CA ILE A 103 -6.05 -25.04 13.37
C ILE A 103 -6.01 -24.03 12.21
N VAL A 104 -7.09 -23.92 11.43
CA VAL A 104 -7.15 -22.94 10.34
C VAL A 104 -7.34 -21.50 10.83
N PHE A 105 -7.80 -21.31 12.07
CA PHE A 105 -7.94 -20.02 12.73
C PHE A 105 -6.69 -19.73 13.55
N PHE A 106 -5.85 -18.83 13.04
CA PHE A 106 -4.53 -18.57 13.60
C PHE A 106 -4.59 -17.81 14.94
N PRO A 107 -3.56 -17.94 15.81
CA PRO A 107 -3.66 -17.61 17.22
C PRO A 107 -3.64 -16.11 17.56
N GLY A 108 -3.35 -15.22 16.60
CA GLY A 108 -3.16 -13.80 16.85
C GLY A 108 -4.39 -13.10 17.43
N LEU A 109 -5.56 -13.26 16.82
CA LEU A 109 -6.80 -12.69 17.35
C LEU A 109 -7.28 -13.39 18.65
N PRO A 110 -7.27 -14.73 18.76
CA PRO A 110 -7.53 -15.41 20.02
C PRO A 110 -6.64 -14.93 21.18
N ALA A 111 -5.34 -14.71 20.95
CA ALA A 111 -4.44 -14.18 21.96
C ALA A 111 -4.81 -12.75 22.39
N VAL A 112 -5.24 -11.91 21.44
CA VAL A 112 -5.75 -10.56 21.74
C VAL A 112 -7.03 -10.61 22.57
N ILE A 113 -7.98 -11.48 22.21
CA ILE A 113 -9.22 -11.71 22.97
C ILE A 113 -8.88 -12.11 24.40
N ARG A 114 -7.99 -13.09 24.57
CA ARG A 114 -7.55 -13.58 25.88
C ARG A 114 -6.84 -12.50 26.70
N GLY A 115 -6.03 -11.67 26.06
CA GLY A 115 -5.36 -10.53 26.71
C GLY A 115 -6.35 -9.47 27.21
N ILE A 116 -7.35 -9.11 26.40
CA ILE A 116 -8.41 -8.18 26.79
C ILE A 116 -9.25 -8.77 27.93
N GLU A 117 -9.59 -10.06 27.83
CA GLU A 117 -10.32 -10.77 28.88
C GLU A 117 -9.55 -10.73 30.21
N TYR A 118 -8.26 -11.05 30.20
CA TYR A 118 -7.40 -10.96 31.38
C TYR A 118 -7.37 -9.54 31.97
N VAL A 119 -7.21 -8.51 31.14
CA VAL A 119 -7.23 -7.11 31.62
C VAL A 119 -8.59 -6.75 32.22
N THR A 120 -9.69 -7.09 31.55
CA THR A 120 -11.04 -6.70 31.97
C THR A 120 -11.54 -7.47 33.19
N GLN A 121 -11.14 -8.74 33.36
CA GLN A 121 -11.59 -9.56 34.49
C GLN A 121 -10.64 -9.52 35.69
N GLN A 122 -9.32 -9.46 35.47
CA GLN A 122 -8.32 -9.60 36.54
C GLN A 122 -7.72 -8.27 36.97
N LEU A 123 -7.39 -7.39 36.02
CA LEU A 123 -6.69 -6.13 36.33
C LEU A 123 -7.67 -4.98 36.61
N LEU A 124 -8.75 -4.89 35.83
CA LEU A 124 -9.73 -3.81 35.89
C LEU A 124 -11.18 -4.35 35.80
N PRO A 125 -11.68 -5.09 36.82
CA PRO A 125 -13.01 -5.73 36.81
C PRO A 125 -14.18 -4.80 36.46
N ALA A 126 -14.06 -3.50 36.79
CA ALA A 126 -15.03 -2.48 36.42
C ALA A 126 -15.29 -2.44 34.90
N LEU A 127 -14.27 -2.67 34.06
CA LEU A 127 -14.43 -2.72 32.61
C LEU A 127 -15.34 -3.87 32.18
N HIS A 128 -15.21 -5.05 32.78
CA HIS A 128 -16.05 -6.20 32.45
C HIS A 128 -17.54 -5.98 32.78
N THR A 129 -17.81 -5.20 33.84
CA THR A 129 -19.19 -4.81 34.18
C THR A 129 -19.77 -3.83 33.16
N ILE A 130 -18.97 -2.88 32.68
CA ILE A 130 -19.38 -1.84 31.72
C ILE A 130 -19.71 -2.45 30.35
N ALA A 131 -18.87 -3.36 29.86
CA ALA A 131 -19.01 -3.89 28.51
C ALA A 131 -18.44 -5.30 28.34
N PRO A 132 -18.99 -6.08 27.40
CA PRO A 132 -18.45 -7.39 27.05
C PRO A 132 -17.08 -7.27 26.36
N VAL A 133 -16.26 -8.33 26.45
CA VAL A 133 -14.95 -8.43 25.76
C VAL A 133 -15.10 -8.20 24.25
N SER A 134 -16.20 -8.65 23.66
CA SER A 134 -16.51 -8.44 22.23
C SER A 134 -16.55 -6.95 21.84
N LEU A 135 -17.04 -6.06 22.70
CA LEU A 135 -17.07 -4.62 22.43
C LEU A 135 -15.65 -4.05 22.37
N TYR A 136 -14.77 -4.44 23.29
CA TYR A 136 -13.38 -3.97 23.30
C TYR A 136 -12.62 -4.45 22.05
N VAL A 137 -12.86 -5.69 21.62
CA VAL A 137 -12.30 -6.21 20.35
C VAL A 137 -12.87 -5.47 19.13
N CYS A 138 -14.16 -5.14 19.15
CA CYS A 138 -14.79 -4.30 18.13
C CYS A 138 -14.14 -2.90 18.05
N LEU A 139 -13.94 -2.24 19.19
CA LEU A 139 -13.26 -0.94 19.26
C LEU A 139 -11.81 -1.02 18.76
N LEU A 140 -11.10 -2.10 19.08
CA LEU A 140 -9.76 -2.37 18.55
C LEU A 140 -9.80 -2.52 17.02
N ASN A 141 -10.75 -3.27 16.47
CA ASN A 141 -10.90 -3.45 15.02
C ASN A 141 -11.30 -2.17 14.30
N VAL A 142 -12.16 -1.34 14.88
CA VAL A 142 -12.49 0.00 14.36
C VAL A 142 -11.25 0.87 14.34
N THR A 143 -10.50 0.91 15.44
CA THR A 143 -9.27 1.70 15.55
C THR A 143 -8.23 1.24 14.53
N ALA A 144 -8.02 -0.08 14.43
CA ALA A 144 -7.11 -0.67 13.45
C ALA A 144 -7.55 -0.37 12.01
N SER A 145 -8.85 -0.38 11.69
CA SER A 145 -9.37 0.02 10.38
C SER A 145 -9.08 1.49 10.06
N CYS A 146 -9.20 2.38 11.06
CA CYS A 146 -8.91 3.81 10.91
C CYS A 146 -7.42 4.05 10.66
N LEU A 147 -6.55 3.43 11.46
CA LEU A 147 -5.09 3.49 11.29
C LEU A 147 -4.66 2.92 9.93
N THR A 148 -5.26 1.80 9.52
CA THR A 148 -5.02 1.19 8.21
C THR A 148 -5.37 2.15 7.07
N GLY A 149 -6.50 2.85 7.13
CA GLY A 149 -6.87 3.82 6.10
C GLY A 149 -5.94 5.02 6.03
N VAL A 150 -5.45 5.51 7.18
CA VAL A 150 -4.41 6.55 7.23
C VAL A 150 -3.11 6.04 6.59
N LEU A 151 -2.64 4.86 6.96
CA LEU A 151 -1.42 4.28 6.41
C LEU A 151 -1.53 3.96 4.91
N LEU A 152 -2.69 3.45 4.47
CA LEU A 152 -2.99 3.25 3.06
C LEU A 152 -2.88 4.56 2.29
N ARG A 153 -3.42 5.66 2.82
CA ARG A 153 -3.24 6.99 2.21
C ARG A 153 -1.78 7.39 2.15
N ARG A 154 -1.05 7.30 3.27
CA ARG A 154 0.37 7.67 3.34
C ARG A 154 1.21 6.88 2.33
N LEU A 155 0.97 5.59 2.23
CA LEU A 155 1.58 4.71 1.24
C LEU A 155 1.21 5.13 -0.18
N THR A 156 -0.05 5.47 -0.44
CA THR A 156 -0.52 5.95 -1.76
C THR A 156 0.15 7.26 -2.14
N ILE A 157 0.26 8.22 -1.23
CA ILE A 157 0.98 9.49 -1.44
C ILE A 157 2.46 9.22 -1.71
N LEU A 158 3.10 8.38 -0.89
CA LEU A 158 4.50 8.02 -1.04
C LEU A 158 4.78 7.42 -2.43
N THR A 159 3.94 6.50 -2.89
CA THR A 159 4.09 5.83 -4.20
C THR A 159 3.85 6.77 -5.36
N PHE A 160 2.79 7.58 -5.35
CA PHE A 160 2.40 8.38 -6.52
C PHE A 160 2.99 9.80 -6.55
N LEU A 161 3.27 10.40 -5.39
CA LEU A 161 3.70 11.81 -5.26
C LEU A 161 5.09 11.95 -4.59
N GLY A 162 5.49 11.01 -3.73
CA GLY A 162 6.80 11.01 -3.06
C GLY A 162 6.75 11.49 -1.58
N PRO A 163 7.89 11.41 -0.88
CA PRO A 163 7.98 11.59 0.58
C PRO A 163 7.77 13.05 1.01
N GLU A 164 8.06 14.03 0.18
CA GLU A 164 7.79 15.45 0.49
C GLU A 164 6.30 15.71 0.59
N ALA A 165 5.50 15.10 -0.29
CA ALA A 165 4.04 15.18 -0.23
C ALA A 165 3.49 14.49 1.03
N VAL A 166 4.08 13.37 1.45
CA VAL A 166 3.75 12.72 2.74
C VAL A 166 4.05 13.68 3.87
N GLN A 167 5.25 14.27 3.92
CA GLN A 167 5.61 15.20 4.98
C GLN A 167 4.68 16.39 5.10
N CYS A 168 4.20 16.97 3.99
CA CYS A 168 3.28 18.10 4.03
C CYS A 168 1.85 17.72 4.44
N THR A 169 1.36 16.55 4.02
CA THR A 169 -0.01 16.10 4.31
C THR A 169 -0.15 15.44 5.69
N CYS A 170 0.94 14.85 6.18
CA CYS A 170 0.95 14.00 7.38
C CYS A 170 1.57 14.69 8.60
N GLN A 171 1.76 16.03 8.57
CA GLN A 171 2.15 16.75 9.78
C GLN A 171 1.03 16.60 10.81
N TRP A 172 1.22 15.66 11.71
CA TRP A 172 0.66 15.77 13.05
C TRP A 172 1.18 17.11 13.56
N ARG A 173 0.27 18.08 13.75
CA ARG A 173 0.61 19.37 14.35
C ARG A 173 1.26 19.07 15.70
N SER A 174 2.58 19.03 15.74
CA SER A 174 3.30 18.97 17.01
C SER A 174 2.94 20.26 17.71
N ALA A 175 2.20 20.15 18.82
CA ALA A 175 1.70 21.28 19.61
C ALA A 175 2.82 22.20 20.15
N THR A 176 4.08 21.89 19.87
CA THR A 176 5.28 22.55 20.40
C THR A 176 5.98 23.52 19.45
N ALA A 177 5.49 23.71 18.21
CA ALA A 177 6.01 24.76 17.34
C ALA A 177 4.90 25.42 16.54
N HIS A 178 4.39 26.55 17.04
CA HIS A 178 3.60 27.48 16.24
C HIS A 178 4.49 28.08 15.14
N LEU A 179 4.57 27.38 14.00
CA LEU A 179 5.16 27.95 12.80
C LEU A 179 4.26 29.10 12.33
N SER A 180 4.84 30.22 11.87
CA SER A 180 4.04 31.29 11.30
C SER A 180 3.32 30.80 10.04
N THR A 181 2.11 31.32 9.79
CA THR A 181 1.30 30.97 8.60
C THR A 181 2.06 31.15 7.28
N ALA A 182 2.94 32.16 7.21
CA ALA A 182 3.81 32.41 6.07
C ALA A 182 4.88 31.30 5.88
N SER A 183 5.42 30.76 6.97
CA SER A 183 6.39 29.66 6.93
C SER A 183 5.75 28.35 6.46
N GLU A 184 4.53 28.07 6.92
CA GLU A 184 3.74 26.92 6.46
C GLU A 184 3.44 27.01 4.96
N ALA A 185 2.95 28.18 4.50
CA ALA A 185 2.66 28.40 3.08
C ALA A 185 3.91 28.23 2.20
N THR A 186 5.06 28.72 2.65
CA THR A 186 6.34 28.57 1.96
C THR A 186 6.77 27.11 1.88
N MET A 187 6.62 26.36 2.99
CA MET A 187 6.98 24.95 3.05
C MET A 187 6.08 24.09 2.16
N GLN A 188 4.77 24.37 2.16
CA GLN A 188 3.82 23.69 1.27
C GLN A 188 4.13 23.99 -0.20
N SER A 189 4.38 25.25 -0.55
CA SER A 189 4.78 25.65 -1.91
C SER A 189 6.06 24.93 -2.37
N ALA A 190 7.06 24.83 -1.49
CA ALA A 190 8.32 24.14 -1.80
C ALA A 190 8.13 22.63 -2.01
N ALA A 191 7.26 21.98 -1.23
CA ALA A 191 6.95 20.58 -1.41
C ALA A 191 6.18 20.31 -2.71
N GLU A 192 5.21 21.15 -3.06
CA GLU A 192 4.47 21.05 -4.33
C GLU A 192 5.38 21.22 -5.54
N ALA A 193 6.29 22.20 -5.49
CA ALA A 193 7.33 22.39 -6.49
C ALA A 193 8.23 21.15 -6.60
N THR A 194 8.63 20.57 -5.46
CA THR A 194 9.45 19.35 -5.43
C THR A 194 8.72 18.13 -5.99
N THR A 195 7.42 17.98 -5.73
CA THR A 195 6.60 16.92 -6.34
C THR A 195 6.54 17.07 -7.86
N CYS A 196 6.35 18.29 -8.37
CA CYS A 196 6.38 18.54 -9.82
C CYS A 196 7.74 18.19 -10.41
N TYR A 197 8.83 18.61 -9.76
CA TYR A 197 10.19 18.27 -10.16
C TYR A 197 10.42 16.76 -10.22
N ARG A 198 10.02 16.01 -9.18
CA ARG A 198 10.10 14.54 -9.17
C ARG A 198 9.36 13.91 -10.34
N LEU A 199 8.16 14.39 -10.67
CA LEU A 199 7.40 13.87 -11.81
C LEU A 199 8.11 14.11 -13.14
N MET A 200 8.60 15.33 -13.37
CA MET A 200 9.32 15.67 -14.59
C MET A 200 10.64 14.90 -14.71
N CYS A 201 11.28 14.56 -13.59
CA CYS A 201 12.54 13.81 -13.57
C CYS A 201 12.39 12.28 -13.42
N ARG A 202 11.16 11.73 -13.48
CA ARG A 202 10.90 10.29 -13.26
C ARG A 202 11.39 9.76 -11.90
N MET A 203 11.34 10.59 -10.86
CA MET A 203 11.75 10.27 -9.48
C MET A 203 10.55 10.08 -8.53
N THR A 204 9.42 9.61 -9.07
CA THR A 204 8.28 9.12 -8.29
C THR A 204 8.34 7.60 -8.17
N GLY A 205 7.56 6.99 -7.27
CA GLY A 205 7.63 5.57 -6.96
C GLY A 205 8.47 5.26 -5.71
N THR A 206 8.69 3.97 -5.49
CA THR A 206 9.35 3.37 -4.33
C THR A 206 10.23 2.19 -4.79
N VAL A 207 10.88 1.51 -3.84
CA VAL A 207 11.59 0.25 -4.11
C VAL A 207 10.64 -0.92 -4.43
N LEU A 208 9.37 -0.77 -4.09
CA LEU A 208 8.31 -1.76 -4.30
C LEU A 208 7.50 -1.47 -5.56
N ASP A 209 7.46 -0.22 -6.01
CA ASP A 209 6.61 0.24 -7.11
C ASP A 209 7.31 1.32 -7.93
N ALA A 210 7.68 1.01 -9.17
CA ALA A 210 8.31 1.98 -10.05
C ALA A 210 7.30 2.64 -11.01
N PRO A 211 7.54 3.90 -11.42
CA PRO A 211 6.80 4.51 -12.51
C PRO A 211 7.12 3.75 -13.80
N ASP A 212 6.17 3.73 -14.73
CA ASP A 212 6.38 3.16 -16.06
C ASP A 212 7.54 3.90 -16.75
N ILE A 213 8.65 3.21 -16.98
CA ILE A 213 9.90 3.75 -17.57
C ILE A 213 9.74 4.16 -19.04
N HIS A 214 8.72 3.66 -19.73
CA HIS A 214 8.42 3.99 -21.12
C HIS A 214 7.35 5.07 -21.25
N ALA A 215 6.63 5.38 -20.18
CA ALA A 215 5.64 6.45 -20.18
C ALA A 215 6.30 7.80 -20.50
N PRO A 216 5.63 8.67 -21.28
CA PRO A 216 6.10 10.03 -21.52
C PRO A 216 6.13 10.82 -20.20
N LEU A 217 7.15 11.67 -20.07
CA LEU A 217 7.26 12.60 -18.93
C LEU A 217 6.55 13.91 -19.26
N PRO A 218 6.01 14.62 -18.25
CA PRO A 218 5.50 15.97 -18.44
C PRO A 218 6.60 16.86 -19.02
N ALA A 219 6.30 17.52 -20.15
CA ALA A 219 7.24 18.38 -20.85
C ALA A 219 7.21 19.83 -20.35
N THR A 220 6.17 20.21 -19.59
CA THR A 220 6.01 21.56 -19.01
C THR A 220 5.62 21.49 -17.53
N VAL A 221 5.86 22.57 -16.80
CA VAL A 221 5.42 22.68 -15.39
C VAL A 221 3.90 22.62 -15.27
N ALA A 222 3.17 23.16 -16.25
CA ALA A 222 1.70 23.11 -16.27
C ALA A 222 1.18 21.66 -16.39
N GLU A 223 1.77 20.86 -17.29
CA GLU A 223 1.49 19.43 -17.40
C GLU A 223 1.82 18.68 -16.11
N ALA A 224 2.97 18.99 -15.50
CA ALA A 224 3.38 18.37 -14.24
C ALA A 224 2.37 18.69 -13.12
N LYS A 225 1.95 19.95 -12.97
CA LYS A 225 0.92 20.37 -12.01
C LYS A 225 -0.42 19.66 -12.25
N ALA A 226 -0.83 19.52 -13.52
CA ALA A 226 -2.04 18.79 -13.87
C ALA A 226 -1.95 17.29 -13.50
N ASP A 227 -0.79 16.66 -13.69
CA ASP A 227 -0.57 15.27 -13.28
C ASP A 227 -0.52 15.11 -11.74
N VAL A 228 0.08 16.06 -11.01
CA VAL A 228 0.00 16.09 -9.53
C VAL A 228 -1.46 16.08 -9.07
N LEU A 229 -2.29 16.96 -9.62
CA LEU A 229 -3.72 17.04 -9.26
C LEU A 229 -4.44 15.73 -9.59
N ARG A 230 -4.16 15.12 -10.75
CA ARG A 230 -4.73 13.82 -11.12
C ARG A 230 -4.34 12.75 -10.10
N ARG A 231 -3.07 12.67 -9.71
CA ARG A 231 -2.56 11.70 -8.73
C ARG A 231 -3.09 11.96 -7.32
N ARG A 232 -3.29 13.21 -6.91
CA ARG A 232 -3.99 13.55 -5.65
C ARG A 232 -5.41 13.00 -5.61
N ARG A 233 -6.14 13.07 -6.72
CA ARG A 233 -7.48 12.45 -6.81
C ARG A 233 -7.42 10.92 -6.74
N ILE A 234 -6.35 10.27 -7.23
CA ILE A 234 -6.15 8.82 -7.05
C ILE A 234 -6.01 8.51 -5.56
N VAL A 235 -5.25 9.32 -4.81
CA VAL A 235 -5.12 9.19 -3.35
C VAL A 235 -6.49 9.28 -2.67
N GLY A 236 -7.27 10.32 -2.98
CA GLY A 236 -8.61 10.45 -2.42
C GLY A 236 -9.58 9.33 -2.83
N GLY A 237 -9.45 8.83 -4.06
CA GLY A 237 -10.22 7.68 -4.54
C GLY A 237 -9.90 6.40 -3.76
N ALA A 238 -8.62 6.13 -3.48
CA ALA A 238 -8.21 4.98 -2.67
C ALA A 238 -8.77 5.07 -1.24
N VAL A 239 -8.71 6.26 -0.63
CA VAL A 239 -9.27 6.54 0.69
C VAL A 239 -10.79 6.37 0.70
N LEU A 240 -11.50 6.89 -0.31
CA LEU A 240 -12.94 6.76 -0.43
C LEU A 240 -13.34 5.28 -0.46
N VAL A 241 -12.71 4.47 -1.31
CA VAL A 241 -12.99 3.04 -1.41
C VAL A 241 -12.71 2.31 -0.08
N TRP A 242 -11.71 2.73 0.70
CA TRP A 242 -11.50 2.18 2.06
C TRP A 242 -12.61 2.58 3.04
N ILE A 243 -13.05 3.84 3.01
CA ILE A 243 -14.14 4.35 3.86
C ILE A 243 -15.42 3.53 3.62
N ILE A 244 -15.79 3.30 2.36
CA ILE A 244 -17.00 2.53 1.99
C ILE A 244 -16.68 1.08 1.58
N THR A 245 -15.63 0.48 2.11
CA THR A 245 -15.18 -0.84 1.66
C THR A 245 -16.28 -1.90 1.73
N PRO A 246 -16.45 -2.77 0.71
CA PRO A 246 -17.49 -3.80 0.70
C PRO A 246 -17.28 -4.90 1.76
N ALA A 247 -16.10 -4.96 2.38
CA ALA A 247 -15.82 -5.84 3.51
C ALA A 247 -15.97 -5.12 4.88
N MET A 248 -16.67 -3.98 4.94
CA MET A 248 -16.69 -3.11 6.13
C MET A 248 -17.19 -3.79 7.41
N VAL A 249 -18.08 -4.78 7.31
CA VAL A 249 -18.55 -5.57 8.46
C VAL A 249 -17.38 -6.25 9.19
N PHE A 250 -16.44 -6.83 8.44
CA PHE A 250 -15.27 -7.50 9.02
C PHE A 250 -14.25 -6.52 9.61
N THR A 251 -14.47 -5.21 9.44
CA THR A 251 -13.65 -4.18 10.08
C THR A 251 -14.19 -3.71 11.43
N VAL A 252 -15.39 -4.16 11.81
CA VAL A 252 -16.04 -3.87 13.11
C VAL A 252 -16.36 -5.15 13.88
N ALA A 253 -16.67 -6.25 13.19
CA ALA A 253 -16.90 -7.56 13.80
C ALA A 253 -15.63 -8.13 14.44
N VAL A 254 -15.78 -9.16 15.27
CA VAL A 254 -14.67 -9.87 15.94
C VAL A 254 -13.95 -10.78 14.93
N TYR A 255 -13.19 -10.12 14.06
CA TYR A 255 -12.58 -10.69 12.86
C TYR A 255 -11.14 -10.20 12.72
N THR A 256 -10.36 -10.86 11.86
CA THR A 256 -8.92 -10.63 11.73
C THR A 256 -8.57 -9.52 10.74
N GLU A 257 -9.52 -9.11 9.90
CA GLU A 257 -9.32 -8.29 8.72
C GLU A 257 -8.66 -6.94 9.02
N SER A 258 -9.14 -6.20 10.03
CA SER A 258 -8.57 -4.90 10.40
C SER A 258 -7.13 -5.02 10.91
N LEU A 259 -6.87 -5.97 11.82
CA LEU A 259 -5.54 -6.20 12.39
C LEU A 259 -4.56 -6.71 11.34
N TYR A 260 -4.98 -7.67 10.52
CA TYR A 260 -4.19 -8.20 9.41
C TYR A 260 -3.86 -7.12 8.37
N ALA A 261 -4.83 -6.30 7.98
CA ALA A 261 -4.60 -5.21 7.04
C ALA A 261 -3.67 -4.14 7.65
N LEU A 262 -3.84 -3.81 8.93
CA LEU A 262 -2.98 -2.86 9.63
C LEU A 262 -1.52 -3.32 9.62
N THR A 263 -1.24 -4.54 10.07
CA THR A 263 0.13 -5.05 10.15
C THR A 263 0.75 -5.24 8.77
N THR A 264 -0.02 -5.73 7.80
CA THR A 264 0.45 -5.93 6.41
C THR A 264 0.80 -4.60 5.75
N ILE A 265 -0.12 -3.63 5.76
CA ILE A 265 0.10 -2.32 5.12
C ILE A 265 1.17 -1.52 5.87
N SER A 266 1.29 -1.67 7.19
CA SER A 266 2.40 -1.08 7.96
C SER A 266 3.76 -1.63 7.52
N GLY A 267 3.87 -2.96 7.38
CA GLY A 267 5.09 -3.60 6.88
C GLY A 267 5.46 -3.15 5.46
N VAL A 268 4.48 -3.11 4.55
CA VAL A 268 4.67 -2.59 3.19
C VAL A 268 5.08 -1.11 3.20
N TYR A 269 4.48 -0.29 4.05
CA TYR A 269 4.84 1.12 4.19
C TYR A 269 6.28 1.32 4.66
N LEU A 270 6.75 0.53 5.62
CA LEU A 270 8.14 0.59 6.09
C LEU A 270 9.13 0.16 5.01
N LEU A 271 8.83 -0.90 4.24
CA LEU A 271 9.64 -1.34 3.09
C LEU A 271 9.66 -0.30 1.97
N ALA A 272 8.53 0.37 1.72
CA ALA A 272 8.40 1.38 0.68
C ALA A 272 9.03 2.72 1.06
N SER A 273 9.18 3.01 2.37
CA SER A 273 9.58 4.32 2.90
C SER A 273 11.00 4.70 2.54
N TYR A 274 11.18 5.95 2.10
CA TYR A 274 12.47 6.50 1.75
C TYR A 274 12.57 7.99 2.07
N ASP A 275 13.75 8.55 1.85
CA ASP A 275 14.12 9.85 2.33
C ASP A 275 13.67 11.00 1.42
N PRO A 276 13.11 12.09 1.99
CA PRO A 276 12.84 13.31 1.25
C PRO A 276 14.14 14.05 0.92
N LEU A 277 14.08 14.88 -0.11
CA LEU A 277 15.15 15.81 -0.43
C LEU A 277 15.38 16.80 0.73
N PRO A 278 16.63 17.23 0.99
CA PRO A 278 16.93 18.24 2.00
C PRO A 278 16.12 19.53 1.77
N ARG A 279 15.67 20.20 2.84
CA ARG A 279 14.86 21.43 2.74
C ARG A 279 15.50 22.52 1.87
N ALA A 280 16.82 22.71 1.97
CA ALA A 280 17.54 23.67 1.13
C ALA A 280 17.45 23.35 -0.36
N VAL A 281 17.46 22.06 -0.73
CA VAL A 281 17.28 21.61 -2.12
C VAL A 281 15.84 21.84 -2.57
N GLN A 282 14.85 21.55 -1.71
CA GLN A 282 13.43 21.81 -2.01
C GLN A 282 13.17 23.31 -2.29
N GLN A 283 13.75 24.20 -1.49
CA GLN A 283 13.65 25.65 -1.68
C GLN A 283 14.27 26.10 -3.01
N ARG A 284 15.43 25.55 -3.39
CA ARG A 284 16.06 25.84 -4.68
C ARG A 284 15.23 25.35 -5.87
N ILE A 285 14.62 24.16 -5.75
CA ILE A 285 13.68 23.65 -6.75
C ILE A 285 12.49 24.60 -6.87
N ALA A 286 11.96 25.09 -5.76
CA ALA A 286 10.87 26.07 -5.77
C ALA A 286 11.27 27.36 -6.50
N SER A 287 12.44 27.94 -6.17
CA SER A 287 12.97 29.12 -6.88
C SER A 287 13.15 28.87 -8.37
N TYR A 288 13.67 27.70 -8.76
CA TYR A 288 13.81 27.33 -10.17
C TYR A 288 12.46 27.26 -10.87
N ILE A 289 11.47 26.57 -10.30
CA ILE A 289 10.13 26.45 -10.88
C ILE A 289 9.45 27.81 -10.98
N ILE A 290 9.62 28.70 -10.00
CA ILE A 290 9.13 30.08 -10.06
C ILE A 290 9.80 30.81 -11.23
N SER A 291 11.12 30.75 -11.35
CA SER A 291 11.88 31.47 -12.38
C SER A 291 11.44 31.13 -13.81
N ILE A 292 10.96 29.90 -14.05
CA ILE A 292 10.47 29.46 -15.36
C ILE A 292 8.95 29.63 -15.54
N THR A 293 8.20 30.04 -14.50
CA THR A 293 6.74 30.20 -14.56
C THR A 293 6.25 31.63 -14.39
N THR A 294 6.99 32.52 -13.72
CA THR A 294 6.59 33.93 -13.55
C THR A 294 6.97 34.81 -14.75
N PRO A 295 6.04 35.58 -15.32
CA PRO A 295 6.35 36.64 -16.28
C PRO A 295 6.62 37.99 -15.58
N GLY A 296 7.90 38.42 -15.47
CA GLY A 296 8.34 39.81 -15.15
C GLY A 296 8.96 40.00 -13.74
N SER A 297 9.91 40.90 -13.49
CA SER A 297 10.31 42.15 -14.18
C SER A 297 11.79 42.19 -14.62
N ALA A 298 12.05 42.66 -15.84
CA ALA A 298 13.36 42.88 -16.51
C ALA A 298 13.97 41.77 -17.40
N THR A 299 13.23 40.75 -17.83
CA THR A 299 13.77 39.73 -18.76
C THR A 299 13.03 39.60 -20.10
N THR A 300 13.84 39.49 -21.15
CA THR A 300 13.57 39.45 -22.60
C THR A 300 12.55 38.38 -23.05
N ALA A 301 12.02 38.53 -24.26
CA ALA A 301 11.08 37.60 -24.92
C ALA A 301 11.48 36.09 -24.87
N SER A 302 12.77 35.80 -24.66
CA SER A 302 13.34 34.48 -24.43
C SER A 302 12.76 33.74 -23.20
N ALA A 303 12.47 34.42 -22.09
CA ALA A 303 11.93 33.77 -20.87
C ALA A 303 10.48 33.30 -21.04
N ARG A 304 9.66 34.08 -21.78
CA ARG A 304 8.30 33.68 -22.19
C ARG A 304 8.31 32.51 -23.16
N ALA A 305 9.31 32.45 -24.03
CA ALA A 305 9.52 31.28 -24.89
C ALA A 305 9.88 30.05 -24.05
N LEU A 306 10.74 30.20 -23.02
CA LEU A 306 11.20 29.10 -22.14
C LEU A 306 10.06 28.36 -21.43
N ALA A 307 9.07 29.09 -20.88
CA ALA A 307 7.89 28.50 -20.23
C ALA A 307 7.00 27.68 -21.20
N LYS A 308 7.01 28.03 -22.48
CA LYS A 308 6.36 27.29 -23.57
C LYS A 308 7.27 26.22 -24.19
N THR A 309 8.57 26.23 -23.90
CA THR A 309 9.51 25.28 -24.50
C THR A 309 9.45 23.96 -23.75
N ARG A 310 9.46 22.85 -24.48
CA ARG A 310 9.53 21.52 -23.87
C ARG A 310 10.81 21.38 -23.06
N LEU A 311 10.66 21.05 -21.78
CA LEU A 311 11.76 20.80 -20.87
C LEU A 311 12.28 19.37 -21.05
N LYS A 312 13.61 19.21 -21.08
CA LYS A 312 14.25 17.90 -21.11
C LYS A 312 14.63 17.44 -19.70
N PRO A 313 14.28 16.20 -19.30
CA PRO A 313 14.64 15.66 -18.00
C PRO A 313 16.15 15.40 -17.90
N PRO A 314 16.74 15.49 -16.69
CA PRO A 314 18.13 15.14 -16.49
C PRO A 314 18.31 13.62 -16.57
N LEU A 315 19.56 13.18 -16.76
CA LEU A 315 19.93 11.77 -16.68
C LEU A 315 19.55 11.16 -15.32
N PRO A 316 19.35 9.83 -15.20
CA PRO A 316 19.07 9.17 -13.92
C PRO A 316 20.10 9.51 -12.83
N LEU A 317 19.69 9.49 -11.55
CA LEU A 317 20.54 9.82 -10.40
C LEU A 317 21.87 9.04 -10.44
N ALA A 318 21.83 7.76 -10.79
CA ALA A 318 23.02 6.92 -10.90
C ALA A 318 24.07 7.46 -11.89
N ARG A 319 23.64 8.21 -12.91
CA ARG A 319 24.49 8.81 -13.96
C ARG A 319 24.80 10.29 -13.74
N GLN A 320 24.09 10.96 -12.84
CA GLN A 320 24.36 12.37 -12.49
C GLN A 320 25.60 12.54 -11.60
N TRP A 321 25.96 11.50 -10.86
CA TRP A 321 27.01 11.51 -9.85
C TRP A 321 28.38 10.91 -10.25
N PRO A 322 28.55 10.22 -11.40
CA PRO A 322 29.86 9.74 -11.85
C PRO A 322 30.72 10.72 -12.70
N TRP A 323 30.41 12.01 -12.79
CA TRP A 323 31.14 12.90 -13.71
C TRP A 323 32.42 13.49 -13.11
N ALA A 324 33.56 12.92 -13.49
CA ALA A 324 34.82 13.65 -13.53
C ALA A 324 34.72 14.73 -14.62
N ALA A 325 34.94 15.98 -14.23
CA ALA A 325 35.01 17.21 -15.04
C ALA A 325 34.95 17.03 -16.57
N SER A 326 33.75 17.05 -17.16
CA SER A 326 33.60 17.53 -18.53
C SER A 326 33.29 19.03 -18.46
N LYS A 327 34.37 19.82 -18.52
CA LYS A 327 34.33 21.24 -18.84
C LYS A 327 33.99 21.40 -20.32
N THR A 328 32.76 21.14 -20.75
CA THR A 328 32.29 21.50 -22.10
C THR A 328 30.77 21.66 -22.14
N HIS A 329 30.25 22.69 -21.47
CA HIS A 329 29.06 23.37 -21.97
C HIS A 329 29.50 24.63 -22.70
N ASN A 330 30.01 24.44 -23.93
CA ASN A 330 30.16 25.54 -24.87
C ASN A 330 28.76 26.09 -25.18
N GLY A 331 28.60 27.40 -25.00
CA GLY A 331 27.35 28.10 -25.28
C GLY A 331 27.04 28.08 -26.77
N ALA A 332 26.11 27.22 -27.18
CA ALA A 332 25.37 27.31 -28.44
C ALA A 332 24.23 26.27 -28.44
N ALA A 333 23.12 26.63 -27.79
CA ALA A 333 21.77 26.01 -27.77
C ALA A 333 21.27 25.78 -26.33
N ALA A 334 20.87 26.87 -25.66
CA ALA A 334 20.16 26.83 -24.39
C ALA A 334 18.75 26.24 -24.57
N SER A 335 18.67 24.93 -24.80
CA SER A 335 17.42 24.19 -24.67
C SER A 335 17.08 24.08 -23.19
N GLY A 336 15.83 24.35 -22.82
CA GLY A 336 15.36 24.31 -21.43
C GLY A 336 15.57 22.94 -20.81
N HIS A 337 16.65 22.77 -20.05
CA HIS A 337 16.95 21.54 -19.33
C HIS A 337 16.56 21.70 -17.87
N ILE A 338 15.99 20.64 -17.31
CA ILE A 338 15.70 20.59 -15.88
C ILE A 338 17.01 20.35 -15.14
N PRO A 339 17.38 21.16 -14.13
CA PRO A 339 18.62 21.00 -13.40
C PRO A 339 18.64 19.64 -12.68
N GLY A 340 19.76 18.92 -12.77
CA GLY A 340 19.98 17.69 -11.99
C GLY A 340 20.16 17.99 -10.50
N ILE A 341 20.06 16.96 -9.66
CA ILE A 341 20.23 17.12 -8.20
C ILE A 341 21.67 17.59 -7.89
N ALA A 342 22.66 17.07 -8.61
CA ALA A 342 24.06 17.46 -8.43
C ALA A 342 24.30 18.97 -8.66
N SER A 343 23.68 19.56 -9.69
CA SER A 343 23.85 21.00 -9.97
C SER A 343 23.15 21.88 -8.93
N LEU A 344 22.02 21.42 -8.39
CA LEU A 344 21.32 22.11 -7.30
C LEU A 344 22.14 22.13 -6.00
N LEU A 345 22.94 21.09 -5.74
CA LEU A 345 23.74 20.97 -4.52
C LEU A 345 24.98 21.85 -4.51
N HIS A 346 25.65 22.02 -5.66
CA HIS A 346 26.82 22.88 -5.81
C HIS A 346 26.55 24.31 -5.28
N ASN A 347 25.38 24.85 -5.60
CA ASN A 347 24.99 26.22 -5.23
C ASN A 347 24.49 26.36 -3.78
N VAL A 348 24.33 25.25 -3.06
CA VAL A 348 23.91 25.23 -1.64
C VAL A 348 25.12 25.09 -0.72
N THR A 349 26.26 24.61 -1.23
CA THR A 349 27.46 24.31 -0.45
C THR A 349 28.65 25.16 -0.93
N PRO A 350 28.68 26.48 -0.62
CA PRO A 350 29.73 27.37 -1.09
C PRO A 350 31.10 26.93 -0.55
N GLY A 351 32.10 26.83 -1.43
CA GLY A 351 33.44 26.35 -1.09
C GLY A 351 33.59 24.82 -1.05
N ALA A 352 32.57 24.05 -1.44
CA ALA A 352 32.70 22.61 -1.63
C ALA A 352 33.71 22.29 -2.76
N PRO A 353 34.50 21.20 -2.64
CA PRO A 353 35.41 20.79 -3.70
C PRO A 353 34.65 20.55 -5.01
N GLU A 354 35.21 20.98 -6.15
CA GLU A 354 34.59 20.85 -7.49
C GLU A 354 34.23 19.39 -7.86
N ALA A 355 34.78 18.40 -7.16
CA ALA A 355 34.52 16.98 -7.40
C ALA A 355 34.21 16.22 -6.09
N ILE A 356 32.91 15.97 -5.83
CA ILE A 356 32.45 14.98 -4.84
C ILE A 356 32.03 13.72 -5.59
N THR A 357 32.73 12.61 -5.36
CA THR A 357 32.37 11.30 -5.92
C THR A 357 31.55 10.51 -4.92
N VAL A 358 30.33 10.09 -5.28
CA VAL A 358 29.53 9.20 -4.44
C VAL A 358 29.92 7.75 -4.71
N LYS A 359 30.41 7.06 -3.67
CA LYS A 359 30.59 5.60 -3.68
C LYS A 359 29.42 4.94 -2.95
N TRP A 360 28.79 3.97 -3.60
CA TRP A 360 27.70 3.20 -3.01
C TRP A 360 28.27 2.07 -2.15
N ALA A 361 27.85 2.01 -0.89
CA ALA A 361 28.21 0.94 0.04
C ALA A 361 26.98 0.06 0.29
N GLN A 362 27.15 -1.26 0.18
CA GLN A 362 26.09 -2.22 0.47
C GLN A 362 25.85 -2.25 1.98
N SER A 363 24.64 -1.88 2.41
CA SER A 363 24.12 -2.23 3.73
C SER A 363 23.46 -3.61 3.66
N PHE A 364 23.52 -4.34 4.77
CA PHE A 364 22.97 -5.70 4.85
C PHE A 364 21.59 -5.76 5.50
N LEU A 365 21.32 -4.83 6.42
CA LEU A 365 20.09 -4.76 7.18
C LEU A 365 19.82 -3.31 7.58
N SER A 366 18.55 -2.95 7.74
CA SER A 366 18.15 -1.65 8.30
C SER A 366 17.08 -1.85 9.36
N LEU A 367 16.99 -0.94 10.34
CA LEU A 367 15.99 -1.03 11.41
C LEU A 367 14.56 -1.07 10.83
N ARG A 368 14.27 -0.24 9.83
CA ARG A 368 12.95 -0.21 9.15
C ARG A 368 12.61 -1.52 8.46
N GLU A 369 13.61 -2.19 7.90
CA GLU A 369 13.42 -3.50 7.27
C GLU A 369 13.12 -4.58 8.32
N VAL A 370 13.84 -4.58 9.45
CA VAL A 370 13.55 -5.48 10.59
C VAL A 370 12.14 -5.25 11.12
N GLU A 371 11.77 -4.00 11.38
CA GLU A 371 10.41 -3.63 11.82
C GLU A 371 9.34 -4.11 10.82
N ALA A 372 9.60 -3.96 9.52
CA ALA A 372 8.70 -4.43 8.48
C ALA A 372 8.54 -5.96 8.52
N VAL A 373 9.64 -6.71 8.64
CA VAL A 373 9.61 -8.18 8.72
C VAL A 373 8.86 -8.65 9.95
N LEU A 374 9.07 -7.99 11.11
CA LEU A 374 8.33 -8.29 12.33
C LEU A 374 6.83 -8.03 12.19
N LEU A 375 6.43 -6.93 11.53
CA LEU A 375 5.02 -6.64 11.25
C LEU A 375 4.39 -7.64 10.27
N LEU A 376 5.12 -8.06 9.24
CA LEU A 376 4.66 -9.08 8.30
C LEU A 376 4.58 -10.46 8.95
N MET A 377 5.50 -10.79 9.86
CA MET A 377 5.42 -11.99 10.70
C MET A 377 4.21 -11.91 11.65
N LEU A 378 3.98 -10.77 12.29
CA LEU A 378 2.79 -10.55 13.13
C LEU A 378 1.50 -10.70 12.31
N ALA A 379 1.46 -10.21 11.08
CA ALA A 379 0.34 -10.44 10.16
C ALA A 379 0.06 -11.94 9.96
N GLY A 380 1.11 -12.76 9.91
CA GLY A 380 1.03 -14.22 9.84
C GLY A 380 0.45 -14.88 11.08
N THR A 381 0.36 -14.19 12.21
CA THR A 381 -0.38 -14.70 13.38
C THR A 381 -1.88 -14.48 13.26
N PHE A 382 -2.34 -13.54 12.42
CA PHE A 382 -3.76 -13.28 12.21
C PHE A 382 -4.34 -14.12 11.08
N ARG A 383 -3.58 -14.35 9.99
CA ARG A 383 -4.05 -15.13 8.84
C ARG A 383 -2.95 -15.99 8.23
N SER A 384 -3.34 -17.17 7.77
CA SER A 384 -2.47 -18.13 7.10
C SER A 384 -1.82 -17.56 5.84
N ASN A 385 -2.54 -16.80 5.03
CA ASN A 385 -2.05 -16.25 3.75
C ASN A 385 -0.99 -15.15 3.88
N ALA A 386 -0.68 -14.68 5.09
CA ALA A 386 0.33 -13.65 5.29
C ALA A 386 1.71 -14.05 4.77
N PHE A 387 2.02 -15.36 4.70
CA PHE A 387 3.27 -15.87 4.15
C PHE A 387 3.52 -15.37 2.71
N THR A 388 2.47 -15.06 1.96
CA THR A 388 2.57 -14.48 0.60
C THR A 388 3.26 -13.11 0.60
N SER A 389 3.27 -12.40 1.74
CA SER A 389 3.95 -11.11 1.91
C SER A 389 5.47 -11.22 1.85
N ALA A 390 6.05 -12.42 1.97
CA ALA A 390 7.47 -12.66 1.69
C ALA A 390 7.85 -12.21 0.26
N GLY A 391 6.88 -12.20 -0.66
CA GLY A 391 7.00 -11.63 -1.99
C GLY A 391 7.48 -10.18 -2.01
N PHE A 392 7.05 -9.33 -1.06
CA PHE A 392 7.48 -7.93 -0.99
C PHE A 392 8.96 -7.77 -0.63
N ILE A 393 9.49 -8.69 0.18
CA ILE A 393 10.89 -8.67 0.64
C ILE A 393 11.81 -9.12 -0.49
N CYS A 394 11.46 -10.21 -1.19
CA CYS A 394 12.27 -10.76 -2.27
C CYS A 394 12.14 -9.97 -3.58
N PHE A 395 11.02 -9.28 -3.81
CA PHE A 395 10.71 -8.61 -5.07
C PHE A 395 11.83 -7.70 -5.58
N PRO A 396 12.43 -6.80 -4.78
CA PRO A 396 13.41 -5.90 -5.37
C PRO A 396 14.79 -6.54 -5.57
N LEU A 397 15.09 -7.70 -4.94
CA LEU A 397 16.22 -8.54 -5.38
C LEU A 397 15.95 -9.16 -6.75
N PHE A 398 14.72 -9.66 -6.95
CA PHE A 398 14.30 -10.17 -8.26
C PHE A 398 14.39 -9.09 -9.34
N VAL A 399 13.88 -7.87 -9.08
CA VAL A 399 13.96 -6.74 -10.02
C VAL A 399 15.42 -6.37 -10.31
N GLN A 400 16.30 -6.35 -9.30
CA GLN A 400 17.72 -6.08 -9.49
C GLN A 400 18.40 -7.08 -10.45
N MET A 401 18.06 -8.37 -10.35
CA MET A 401 18.65 -9.43 -11.16
C MET A 401 18.02 -9.54 -12.56
N ALA A 402 16.69 -9.44 -12.65
CA ALA A 402 15.93 -9.71 -13.87
C ALA A 402 15.65 -8.46 -14.72
N LEU A 403 15.52 -7.27 -14.09
CA LEU A 403 15.03 -6.04 -14.72
C LEU A 403 15.88 -4.82 -14.31
N PRO A 404 17.15 -4.74 -14.76
CA PRO A 404 18.08 -3.70 -14.29
C PRO A 404 17.66 -2.26 -14.62
N ASP A 405 16.92 -2.05 -15.72
CA ASP A 405 16.41 -0.72 -16.10
C ASP A 405 15.32 -0.24 -15.13
N LEU A 406 14.48 -1.17 -14.65
CA LEU A 406 13.48 -0.89 -13.62
C LEU A 406 14.13 -0.62 -12.27
N HIS A 407 15.16 -1.41 -11.93
CA HIS A 407 15.96 -1.22 -10.73
C HIS A 407 16.65 0.17 -10.71
N GLU A 408 17.21 0.61 -11.83
CA GLU A 408 17.81 1.95 -11.96
C GLU A 408 16.76 3.06 -11.75
N ALA A 409 15.53 2.87 -12.24
CA ALA A 409 14.42 3.81 -12.03
C ALA A 409 13.97 3.86 -10.56
N GLN A 410 13.77 2.71 -9.91
CA GLN A 410 13.42 2.63 -8.49
C GLN A 410 14.50 3.27 -7.62
N SER A 411 15.77 2.97 -7.91
CA SER A 411 16.91 3.53 -7.18
C SER A 411 17.01 5.05 -7.35
N SER A 412 16.69 5.56 -8.53
CA SER A 412 16.66 7.02 -8.78
C SER A 412 15.59 7.73 -7.95
N ALA A 413 14.42 7.11 -7.75
CA ALA A 413 13.36 7.65 -6.90
C ALA A 413 13.71 7.61 -5.40
N VAL A 414 14.24 6.47 -4.95
CA VAL A 414 14.46 6.15 -3.52
C VAL A 414 15.73 6.78 -2.96
N LEU A 415 16.83 6.82 -3.73
CA LEU A 415 18.15 7.23 -3.23
C LEU A 415 18.41 8.73 -3.40
N ALA A 416 17.55 9.48 -4.08
CA ALA A 416 17.74 10.91 -4.34
C ALA A 416 17.88 11.75 -3.04
N GLY A 417 17.02 11.50 -2.05
CA GLY A 417 17.07 12.21 -0.77
C GLY A 417 18.28 11.81 0.07
N ALA A 418 18.55 10.51 0.17
CA ALA A 418 19.68 9.96 0.93
C ALA A 418 21.03 10.45 0.36
N SER A 419 21.22 10.39 -0.95
CA SER A 419 22.45 10.84 -1.62
C SER A 419 22.68 12.34 -1.44
N ALA A 420 21.63 13.15 -1.62
CA ALA A 420 21.71 14.60 -1.41
C ALA A 420 22.13 14.95 0.02
N ARG A 421 21.57 14.28 1.04
CA ARG A 421 21.94 14.53 2.44
C ARG A 421 23.37 14.12 2.75
N VAL A 422 23.79 12.93 2.30
CA VAL A 422 25.18 12.45 2.50
C VAL A 422 26.17 13.45 1.90
N VAL A 423 25.87 14.00 0.74
CA VAL A 423 26.78 14.91 0.04
C VAL A 423 26.77 16.30 0.65
N MET A 424 25.61 16.84 1.03
CA MET A 424 25.57 18.08 1.80
C MET A 424 26.36 17.95 3.12
N SER A 425 26.25 16.81 3.80
CA SER A 425 26.98 16.57 5.05
C SER A 425 28.50 16.46 4.82
N ALA A 426 28.92 15.82 3.74
CA ALA A 426 30.33 15.70 3.37
C ALA A 426 30.90 17.09 2.98
N ALA A 427 30.17 17.87 2.20
CA ALA A 427 30.56 19.22 1.83
C ALA A 427 30.67 20.13 3.06
N ALA A 428 29.70 20.10 3.97
CA ALA A 428 29.72 20.91 5.20
C ALA A 428 30.92 20.60 6.11
N LYS A 429 31.30 19.33 6.24
CA LYS A 429 32.48 18.92 7.04
C LYS A 429 33.82 19.43 6.47
N HIS A 430 33.87 19.68 5.17
CA HIS A 430 35.10 20.08 4.47
C HIS A 430 35.10 21.55 4.00
N ALA A 431 34.03 22.30 4.28
CA ALA A 431 33.93 23.73 4.04
C ALA A 431 34.87 24.50 4.99
N GLY A 432 36.16 24.53 4.65
CA GLY A 432 37.20 25.19 5.45
C GLY A 432 38.63 24.68 5.21
N ALA A 433 38.80 23.48 4.63
CA ALA A 433 40.13 22.95 4.31
C ALA A 433 40.62 23.49 2.96
N ARG A 434 41.55 24.47 2.98
CA ARG A 434 42.17 25.04 1.77
C ARG A 434 43.19 24.08 1.14
N SER A 435 43.09 24.01 -0.19
CA SER A 435 44.07 23.61 -1.21
C SER A 435 44.86 22.31 -1.02
N GLY A 436 44.55 21.34 -1.89
CA GLY A 436 45.52 20.30 -2.27
C GLY A 436 44.98 18.88 -2.25
N ARG A 437 44.47 18.44 -3.42
CA ARG A 437 44.48 17.04 -3.90
C ARG A 437 43.70 15.98 -3.11
N ALA A 438 42.41 15.82 -3.46
CA ALA A 438 41.78 14.55 -3.88
C ALA A 438 40.26 14.79 -4.07
N PRO A 439 39.59 14.11 -5.03
CA PRO A 439 38.13 14.12 -5.09
C PRO A 439 37.55 13.57 -3.79
N LEU A 440 36.62 14.30 -3.18
CA LEU A 440 36.01 13.90 -1.91
C LEU A 440 35.09 12.70 -2.15
N VAL A 441 35.33 11.60 -1.47
CA VAL A 441 34.53 10.38 -1.63
C VAL A 441 33.47 10.29 -0.55
N ALA A 442 32.21 10.49 -0.92
CA ALA A 442 31.08 10.33 -0.02
C ALA A 442 30.49 8.91 -0.13
N ARG A 443 30.43 8.17 0.97
CA ARG A 443 29.87 6.80 0.98
C ARG A 443 28.38 6.83 1.30
N CYS A 444 27.54 6.43 0.36
CA CYS A 444 26.09 6.33 0.57
C CYS A 444 25.71 4.87 0.88
N PRO A 445 25.24 4.56 2.10
CA PRO A 445 24.75 3.22 2.43
C PRO A 445 23.41 2.96 1.73
N THR A 446 23.22 1.77 1.19
CA THR A 446 21.95 1.33 0.62
C THR A 446 21.81 -0.19 0.71
N LEU A 447 20.58 -0.66 0.98
CA LEU A 447 20.25 -2.08 0.93
C LEU A 447 20.34 -2.66 -0.48
N ARG A 448 20.24 -1.82 -1.51
CA ARG A 448 20.36 -2.22 -2.92
C ARG A 448 21.07 -1.11 -3.71
N PRO A 449 22.32 -1.32 -4.16
CA PRO A 449 23.05 -0.32 -4.91
C PRO A 449 22.39 -0.09 -6.28
N PRO A 450 22.39 1.16 -6.79
CA PRO A 450 21.78 1.50 -8.08
C PRO A 450 22.55 0.95 -9.29
N LEU A 451 23.84 0.65 -9.10
CA LEU A 451 24.67 0.06 -10.15
C LEU A 451 24.19 -1.37 -10.43
N ARG A 452 24.26 -1.82 -11.70
CA ARG A 452 23.97 -3.19 -12.17
C ARG A 452 24.93 -4.25 -11.61
N ARG A 453 25.28 -4.15 -10.33
CA ARG A 453 26.02 -5.14 -9.57
C ARG A 453 25.03 -6.20 -9.12
N SER A 454 25.47 -7.45 -9.17
CA SER A 454 24.77 -8.54 -8.51
C SER A 454 24.59 -8.23 -7.02
N PRO A 455 23.49 -8.68 -6.40
CA PRO A 455 23.34 -8.55 -4.96
C PRO A 455 24.46 -9.32 -4.24
N HIS A 456 24.97 -8.76 -3.15
CA HIS A 456 25.98 -9.41 -2.34
C HIS A 456 25.43 -10.73 -1.75
N PRO A 457 26.17 -11.86 -1.74
CA PRO A 457 25.68 -13.15 -1.24
C PRO A 457 25.06 -13.08 0.17
N LEU A 458 25.74 -12.40 1.10
CA LEU A 458 25.21 -12.15 2.45
C LEU A 458 23.84 -11.46 2.44
N ARG A 459 23.60 -10.50 1.53
CA ARG A 459 22.30 -9.84 1.43
C ARG A 459 21.22 -10.82 0.95
N THR A 460 21.55 -11.70 0.02
CA THR A 460 20.64 -12.78 -0.43
C THR A 460 20.30 -13.73 0.71
N CYS A 461 21.28 -14.13 1.52
CA CYS A 461 21.05 -14.97 2.71
C CYS A 461 20.15 -14.28 3.74
N ILE A 462 20.34 -12.99 3.98
CA ILE A 462 19.49 -12.20 4.89
C ILE A 462 18.05 -12.15 4.36
N VAL A 463 17.83 -11.86 3.07
CA VAL A 463 16.47 -11.89 2.49
C VAL A 463 15.83 -13.27 2.61
N ALA A 464 16.60 -14.34 2.42
CA ALA A 464 16.08 -15.70 2.60
C ALA A 464 15.64 -15.94 4.06
N ALA A 465 16.43 -15.50 5.04
CA ALA A 465 16.06 -15.57 6.45
C ALA A 465 14.83 -14.72 6.77
N GLU A 466 14.73 -13.50 6.22
CA GLU A 466 13.56 -12.63 6.37
C GLU A 466 12.28 -13.29 5.82
N CYS A 467 12.37 -13.93 4.65
CA CYS A 467 11.26 -14.71 4.09
C CYS A 467 10.85 -15.89 4.98
N ILE A 468 11.81 -16.59 5.60
CA ILE A 468 11.55 -17.67 6.56
C ILE A 468 10.85 -17.12 7.81
N CYS A 469 11.27 -15.96 8.32
CA CYS A 469 10.60 -15.32 9.46
C CYS A 469 9.12 -15.01 9.16
N VAL A 470 8.82 -14.50 7.97
CA VAL A 470 7.42 -14.20 7.55
C VAL A 470 6.59 -15.48 7.35
N THR A 471 7.20 -16.60 6.96
CA THR A 471 6.48 -17.89 6.80
C THR A 471 6.36 -18.67 8.11
N LEU A 472 7.15 -18.31 9.14
CA LEU A 472 7.23 -19.04 10.41
C LEU A 472 5.88 -19.26 11.11
N PRO A 473 4.97 -18.27 11.23
CA PRO A 473 3.67 -18.51 11.86
C PRO A 473 2.86 -19.61 11.17
N TYR A 474 2.90 -19.67 9.84
CA TYR A 474 2.20 -20.70 9.07
C TYR A 474 2.79 -22.08 9.33
N LEU A 475 4.12 -22.20 9.31
CA LEU A 475 4.82 -23.45 9.60
C LEU A 475 4.58 -23.92 11.04
N PHE A 476 4.63 -22.99 12.00
CA PHE A 476 4.41 -23.27 13.41
C PHE A 476 3.01 -23.82 13.68
N VAL A 477 1.96 -23.18 13.15
CA VAL A 477 0.57 -23.63 13.34
C VAL A 477 0.35 -25.00 12.69
N ASN A 478 0.91 -25.26 11.51
CA ASN A 478 0.85 -26.58 10.88
C ASN A 478 1.59 -27.64 11.71
N TYR A 479 2.77 -27.32 12.22
CA TYR A 479 3.55 -28.24 13.05
C TYR A 479 2.83 -28.57 14.36
N MET A 480 2.32 -27.54 15.06
CA MET A 480 1.56 -27.70 16.30
C MET A 480 0.31 -28.56 16.09
N GLY A 481 -0.46 -28.28 15.03
CA GLY A 481 -1.63 -29.08 14.67
C GLY A 481 -1.26 -30.52 14.31
N TYR A 482 -0.15 -30.73 13.63
CA TYR A 482 0.30 -32.07 13.23
C TYR A 482 0.72 -32.90 14.45
N GLN A 483 1.51 -32.32 15.35
CA GLN A 483 1.90 -32.98 16.61
C GLN A 483 0.67 -33.41 17.41
N ARG A 484 -0.32 -32.51 17.55
CA ARG A 484 -1.49 -32.75 18.40
C ARG A 484 -2.54 -33.65 17.75
N PHE A 485 -2.93 -33.37 16.51
CA PHE A 485 -4.08 -34.01 15.87
C PHE A 485 -3.73 -35.17 14.95
N VAL A 486 -2.46 -35.30 14.53
CA VAL A 486 -2.03 -36.41 13.67
C VAL A 486 -1.24 -37.43 14.48
N LEU A 487 -0.21 -37.00 15.21
CA LEU A 487 0.63 -37.95 15.96
C LEU A 487 -0.01 -38.45 17.25
N GLN A 488 -0.66 -37.56 18.03
CA GLN A 488 -1.21 -37.93 19.34
C GLN A 488 -2.66 -38.45 19.25
N MET A 489 -3.50 -37.82 18.43
CA MET A 489 -4.95 -38.12 18.35
C MET A 489 -5.40 -38.65 16.99
N GLY A 490 -4.51 -38.71 15.99
CA GLY A 490 -4.87 -39.08 14.63
C GLY A 490 -5.08 -40.58 14.45
N ASP A 491 -5.96 -40.95 13.54
CA ASP A 491 -6.13 -42.33 13.10
C ASP A 491 -4.98 -42.77 12.19
N THR A 492 -4.82 -44.09 12.03
CA THR A 492 -3.76 -44.69 11.21
C THR A 492 -3.82 -44.20 9.76
N ASP A 493 -5.02 -43.95 9.23
CA ASP A 493 -5.23 -43.44 7.87
C ASP A 493 -4.68 -42.02 7.71
N THR A 494 -5.01 -41.10 8.62
CA THR A 494 -4.49 -39.73 8.58
C THR A 494 -2.97 -39.70 8.74
N GLN A 495 -2.41 -40.56 9.59
CA GLN A 495 -0.96 -40.69 9.77
C GLN A 495 -0.25 -41.19 8.50
N VAL A 496 -0.81 -42.20 7.82
CA VAL A 496 -0.29 -42.72 6.55
C VAL A 496 -0.41 -41.68 5.44
N ARG A 497 -1.55 -40.98 5.36
CA ARG A 497 -1.83 -39.97 4.33
C ARG A 497 -0.88 -38.78 4.40
N LEU A 498 -0.58 -38.28 5.60
CA LEU A 498 0.30 -37.14 5.79
C LEU A 498 1.78 -37.53 5.85
N GLY A 499 2.09 -38.74 6.33
CA GLY A 499 3.45 -39.16 6.63
C GLY A 499 4.16 -38.10 7.47
N GLY A 500 5.47 -37.90 7.27
CA GLY A 500 6.23 -36.85 7.96
C GLY A 500 6.00 -35.40 7.48
N ALA A 501 5.08 -35.16 6.54
CA ALA A 501 4.94 -33.87 5.87
C ALA A 501 3.93 -32.94 6.57
N PHE A 502 4.30 -32.40 7.74
CA PHE A 502 3.41 -31.57 8.57
C PHE A 502 2.81 -30.35 7.83
N TRP A 503 3.51 -29.79 6.83
CA TRP A 503 3.04 -28.64 6.04
C TRP A 503 1.81 -28.94 5.16
N LYS A 504 1.45 -30.23 4.99
CA LYS A 504 0.25 -30.65 4.26
C LYS A 504 -1.02 -30.64 5.13
N LEU A 505 -0.88 -30.42 6.45
CA LEU A 505 -2.03 -30.44 7.37
C LEU A 505 -3.06 -29.38 7.02
N TYR A 506 -2.66 -28.11 6.87
CA TYR A 506 -3.60 -27.02 6.58
C TYR A 506 -4.37 -27.25 5.27
N PRO A 507 -3.74 -27.59 4.12
CA PRO A 507 -4.47 -27.98 2.92
C PRO A 507 -5.44 -29.15 3.13
N MET A 508 -5.05 -30.18 3.88
CA MET A 508 -5.92 -31.32 4.19
C MET A 508 -7.16 -30.90 4.98
N LEU A 509 -7.00 -30.05 6.00
CA LEU A 509 -8.12 -29.54 6.80
C LEU A 509 -9.05 -28.66 5.98
N GLN A 510 -8.50 -27.82 5.09
CA GLN A 510 -9.28 -27.01 4.15
C GLN A 510 -10.13 -27.88 3.21
N GLU A 511 -9.57 -28.98 2.70
CA GLU A 511 -10.31 -29.95 1.90
C GLU A 511 -11.38 -30.68 2.73
N LYS A 512 -11.03 -31.20 3.91
CA LYS A 512 -11.91 -32.03 4.76
C LYS A 512 -13.14 -31.28 5.26
N TYR A 513 -12.98 -30.04 5.73
CA TYR A 513 -14.05 -29.31 6.41
C TYR A 513 -14.75 -28.26 5.54
N TRP A 514 -14.07 -27.75 4.52
CA TRP A 514 -14.61 -26.70 3.64
C TRP A 514 -14.69 -27.11 2.17
N GLY A 515 -14.29 -28.35 1.82
CA GLY A 515 -14.34 -28.84 0.43
C GLY A 515 -13.44 -28.03 -0.51
N VAL A 516 -12.39 -27.42 0.02
CA VAL A 516 -11.52 -26.47 -0.70
C VAL A 516 -10.44 -27.23 -1.46
N SER A 517 -10.55 -27.27 -2.78
CA SER A 517 -9.53 -27.78 -3.69
C SER A 517 -9.53 -26.95 -4.99
N PRO A 518 -8.51 -27.06 -5.86
CA PRO A 518 -8.46 -26.25 -7.07
C PRO A 518 -9.75 -26.36 -7.90
N PHE A 519 -10.45 -25.25 -8.05
CA PHE A 519 -11.72 -25.06 -8.75
C PHE A 519 -12.94 -25.78 -8.14
N SER A 520 -12.85 -26.29 -6.91
CA SER A 520 -13.98 -26.97 -6.26
C SER A 520 -15.17 -26.06 -5.97
N ALA A 521 -14.94 -24.75 -5.84
CA ALA A 521 -16.00 -23.78 -5.60
C ALA A 521 -16.97 -23.62 -6.78
N TYR A 522 -16.62 -24.05 -8.00
CA TYR A 522 -17.43 -23.86 -9.21
C TYR A 522 -18.39 -25.03 -9.47
N THR A 523 -19.38 -25.18 -8.61
CA THR A 523 -20.49 -26.13 -8.79
C THR A 523 -21.79 -25.40 -9.07
N PHE A 524 -22.77 -26.09 -9.66
CA PHE A 524 -24.09 -25.50 -9.90
C PHE A 524 -24.78 -25.06 -8.60
N VAL A 525 -24.61 -25.83 -7.52
CA VAL A 525 -25.15 -25.51 -6.18
C VAL A 525 -24.52 -24.25 -5.60
N ASN A 526 -23.21 -24.05 -5.80
CA ASN A 526 -22.49 -22.90 -5.27
C ASN A 526 -22.54 -21.66 -6.20
N PHE A 527 -23.25 -21.76 -7.33
CA PHE A 527 -23.31 -20.69 -8.33
C PHE A 527 -23.76 -19.33 -7.76
N PRO A 528 -24.75 -19.23 -6.86
CA PRO A 528 -25.11 -17.94 -6.25
C PRO A 528 -23.94 -17.26 -5.53
N ASN A 529 -23.11 -18.01 -4.80
CA ASN A 529 -21.95 -17.49 -4.10
C ASN A 529 -20.85 -17.04 -5.07
N VAL A 530 -20.69 -17.74 -6.20
CA VAL A 530 -19.78 -17.32 -7.27
C VAL A 530 -20.20 -15.97 -7.85
N VAL A 531 -21.51 -15.77 -8.07
CA VAL A 531 -22.05 -14.49 -8.56
C VAL A 531 -21.83 -13.37 -7.54
N LEU A 532 -21.95 -13.64 -6.23
CA LEU A 532 -21.70 -12.65 -5.17
C LEU A 532 -20.23 -12.20 -5.09
N ALA A 533 -19.26 -13.08 -5.40
CA ALA A 533 -17.86 -12.71 -5.40
C ALA A 533 -17.37 -12.08 -6.72
N LEU A 534 -18.13 -12.24 -7.81
CA LEU A 534 -17.74 -11.77 -9.14
C LEU A 534 -17.43 -10.26 -9.24
N PRO A 535 -18.13 -9.34 -8.54
CA PRO A 535 -17.89 -7.90 -8.68
C PRO A 535 -16.45 -7.49 -8.41
N VAL A 536 -15.80 -7.98 -7.33
CA VAL A 536 -14.41 -7.63 -7.04
C VAL A 536 -13.49 -8.16 -8.12
N ALA A 537 -13.68 -9.39 -8.58
CA ALA A 537 -12.84 -10.03 -9.59
C ALA A 537 -12.92 -9.29 -10.93
N VAL A 538 -14.12 -8.97 -11.40
CA VAL A 538 -14.35 -8.25 -12.66
C VAL A 538 -13.80 -6.82 -12.59
N LEU A 539 -14.11 -6.09 -11.52
CA LEU A 539 -13.64 -4.71 -11.35
C LEU A 539 -12.12 -4.64 -11.22
N ALA A 540 -11.53 -5.52 -10.41
CA ALA A 540 -10.09 -5.64 -10.22
C ALA A 540 -9.36 -5.95 -11.53
N THR A 541 -9.82 -6.98 -12.25
CA THR A 541 -9.22 -7.43 -13.52
C THR A 541 -9.33 -6.33 -14.57
N ARG A 542 -10.50 -5.71 -14.70
CA ARG A 542 -10.73 -4.60 -15.62
C ARG A 542 -9.82 -3.41 -15.29
N CYS A 543 -9.76 -2.98 -14.03
CA CYS A 543 -8.94 -1.84 -13.64
C CYS A 543 -7.44 -2.14 -13.82
N THR A 544 -6.99 -3.35 -13.49
CA THR A 544 -5.62 -3.81 -13.73
C THR A 544 -5.28 -3.73 -15.22
N TYR A 545 -6.16 -4.23 -16.08
CA TYR A 545 -5.95 -4.18 -17.52
C TYR A 545 -5.87 -2.73 -18.04
N PHE A 546 -6.91 -1.93 -17.82
CA PHE A 546 -7.02 -0.60 -18.44
C PHE A 546 -6.08 0.45 -17.84
N HIS A 547 -5.80 0.39 -16.54
CA HIS A 547 -5.01 1.43 -15.87
C HIS A 547 -3.55 1.05 -15.65
N TYR A 548 -3.21 -0.23 -15.79
CA TYR A 548 -1.89 -0.72 -15.45
C TYR A 548 -1.21 -1.49 -16.59
N VAL A 549 -1.85 -2.52 -17.15
CA VAL A 549 -1.25 -3.39 -18.19
C VAL A 549 -1.28 -2.74 -19.58
N ALA A 550 -2.45 -2.36 -20.08
CA ALA A 550 -2.62 -1.86 -21.44
C ALA A 550 -1.80 -0.58 -21.72
N PRO A 551 -1.76 0.44 -20.83
CA PRO A 551 -0.91 1.61 -21.04
C PRO A 551 0.57 1.26 -21.03
N GLY A 552 1.02 0.38 -20.12
CA GLY A 552 2.41 -0.03 -20.04
C GLY A 552 2.86 -0.79 -21.29
N TRP A 553 2.00 -1.64 -21.84
CA TRP A 553 2.29 -2.34 -23.09
C TRP A 553 2.29 -1.40 -24.30
N ALA A 554 1.38 -0.42 -24.35
CA ALA A 554 1.36 0.59 -25.40
C ALA A 554 2.65 1.44 -25.39
N ASN A 555 3.06 1.91 -24.22
CA ASN A 555 4.30 2.67 -24.03
C ASN A 555 5.53 1.84 -24.39
N PHE A 556 5.56 0.57 -24.00
CA PHE A 556 6.62 -0.36 -24.38
C PHE A 556 6.74 -0.51 -25.90
N LYS A 557 5.63 -0.77 -26.60
CA LYS A 557 5.60 -0.89 -28.07
C LYS A 557 6.12 0.38 -28.74
N ALA A 558 5.65 1.55 -28.31
CA ALA A 558 6.09 2.83 -28.83
C ALA A 558 7.59 3.06 -28.62
N ALA A 559 8.12 2.73 -27.44
CA ALA A 559 9.55 2.83 -27.14
C ALA A 559 10.38 1.88 -27.99
N THR A 560 9.94 0.62 -28.17
CA THR A 560 10.66 -0.35 -29.01
C THR A 560 10.68 0.03 -30.48
N ALA A 561 9.59 0.61 -31.00
CA ALA A 561 9.51 1.09 -32.38
C ALA A 561 10.49 2.25 -32.63
N ALA A 562 10.73 3.09 -31.62
CA ALA A 562 11.69 4.20 -31.72
C ALA A 562 13.16 3.76 -31.70
N THR A 563 13.48 2.57 -31.18
CA THR A 563 14.87 2.08 -31.00
C THR A 563 15.28 1.01 -32.02
N ALA A 564 15.11 1.27 -33.31
CA ALA A 564 15.30 0.31 -34.42
C ALA A 564 16.77 -0.19 -34.66
N GLY A 565 17.67 -0.11 -33.68
CA GLY A 565 19.13 -0.23 -33.90
C GLY A 565 19.84 -1.50 -33.41
N ALA A 566 19.22 -2.37 -32.58
CA ALA A 566 19.88 -3.59 -32.11
C ALA A 566 18.86 -4.68 -31.76
N ARG A 567 19.04 -5.91 -32.25
CA ARG A 567 18.18 -7.06 -31.91
C ARG A 567 18.52 -7.55 -30.49
N PRO A 568 17.66 -7.35 -29.47
CA PRO A 568 17.89 -7.93 -28.16
C PRO A 568 17.77 -9.46 -28.21
N THR A 569 18.41 -10.15 -27.27
CA THR A 569 18.22 -11.61 -27.11
C THR A 569 16.77 -11.93 -26.74
N ARG A 570 16.30 -13.16 -27.06
CA ARG A 570 14.91 -13.60 -26.74
C ARG A 570 14.57 -13.42 -25.26
N TRP A 571 15.51 -13.73 -24.36
CA TRP A 571 15.33 -13.56 -22.92
C TRP A 571 15.18 -12.08 -22.50
N GLN A 572 16.03 -11.20 -23.04
CA GLN A 572 15.93 -9.75 -22.77
C GLN A 572 14.62 -9.17 -23.29
N TYR A 573 14.14 -9.64 -24.44
CA TYR A 573 12.84 -9.23 -24.98
C TYR A 573 11.68 -9.73 -24.09
N ALA A 574 11.70 -10.99 -23.66
CA ALA A 574 10.69 -11.54 -22.75
C ALA A 574 10.64 -10.80 -21.40
N CYS A 575 11.79 -10.52 -20.80
CA CYS A 575 11.87 -9.74 -19.55
C CYS A 575 11.31 -8.31 -19.74
N LYS A 576 11.67 -7.65 -20.84
CA LYS A 576 11.14 -6.31 -21.16
C LYS A 576 9.64 -6.33 -21.48
N ALA A 577 9.13 -7.37 -22.13
CA ALA A 577 7.70 -7.53 -22.39
C ALA A 577 6.90 -7.81 -21.10
N ALA A 578 7.51 -8.43 -20.09
CA ALA A 578 6.90 -8.63 -18.76
C ALA A 578 6.95 -7.36 -17.87
N MET A 579 7.75 -6.35 -18.22
CA MET A 579 7.92 -5.11 -17.46
C MET A 579 6.60 -4.43 -17.04
N PRO A 580 5.56 -4.31 -17.90
CA PRO A 580 4.30 -3.70 -17.51
C PRO A 580 3.59 -4.40 -16.35
N LEU A 581 3.81 -5.70 -16.18
CA LEU A 581 3.24 -6.50 -15.09
C LEU A 581 4.07 -6.36 -13.81
N VAL A 582 5.40 -6.43 -13.95
CA VAL A 582 6.34 -6.58 -12.82
C VAL A 582 6.77 -5.23 -12.20
N ARG A 583 6.34 -4.08 -12.73
CA ARG A 583 6.75 -2.76 -12.20
C ARG A 583 6.22 -2.41 -10.79
N SER A 584 5.24 -3.15 -10.26
CA SER A 584 4.63 -2.93 -8.94
C SER A 584 4.47 -4.25 -8.22
N SER A 585 5.17 -4.41 -7.10
CA SER A 585 5.00 -5.57 -6.21
C SER A 585 3.59 -5.64 -5.63
N ASN A 586 2.99 -4.49 -5.32
CA ASN A 586 1.63 -4.43 -4.80
C ASN A 586 0.61 -4.97 -5.81
N VAL A 587 0.73 -4.62 -7.10
CA VAL A 587 -0.14 -5.16 -8.15
C VAL A 587 0.14 -6.64 -8.40
N MET A 588 1.40 -7.07 -8.40
CA MET A 588 1.76 -8.49 -8.55
C MET A 588 1.21 -9.35 -7.41
N HIS A 589 1.39 -8.91 -6.17
CA HIS A 589 0.85 -9.58 -4.98
C HIS A 589 -0.68 -9.63 -5.04
N PHE A 590 -1.33 -8.54 -5.43
CA PHE A 590 -2.79 -8.51 -5.63
C PHE A 590 -3.28 -9.50 -6.70
N ILE A 591 -2.61 -9.59 -7.85
CA ILE A 591 -2.94 -10.57 -8.90
C ILE A 591 -2.76 -12.00 -8.37
N ALA A 592 -1.70 -12.26 -7.59
CA ALA A 592 -1.48 -13.56 -6.98
C ALA A 592 -2.57 -13.90 -5.95
N LEU A 593 -2.95 -12.95 -5.09
CA LEU A 593 -4.05 -13.14 -4.13
C LEU A 593 -5.39 -13.35 -4.83
N LEU A 594 -5.69 -12.58 -5.89
CA LEU A 594 -6.94 -12.74 -6.64
C LEU A 594 -6.99 -14.09 -7.37
N THR A 595 -5.87 -14.51 -7.96
CA THR A 595 -5.74 -15.84 -8.56
C THR A 595 -5.99 -16.92 -7.51
N LEU A 596 -5.32 -16.85 -6.36
CA LEU A 596 -5.49 -17.82 -5.28
C LEU A 596 -6.94 -17.86 -4.76
N ALA A 597 -7.57 -16.70 -4.61
CA ALA A 597 -8.95 -16.59 -4.14
C ALA A 597 -9.94 -17.22 -5.14
N LEU A 598 -9.71 -17.04 -6.44
CA LEU A 598 -10.59 -17.56 -7.48
C LEU A 598 -10.31 -19.02 -7.84
N THR A 599 -9.13 -19.55 -7.57
CA THR A 599 -8.79 -20.92 -7.97
C THR A 599 -8.82 -21.90 -6.81
N VAL A 600 -8.33 -21.53 -5.62
CA VAL A 600 -8.16 -22.50 -4.53
C VAL A 600 -9.20 -22.29 -3.44
N MET A 601 -9.57 -21.05 -3.12
CA MET A 601 -10.37 -20.73 -1.92
C MET A 601 -11.88 -20.84 -2.15
N HIS A 602 -12.63 -20.90 -1.05
CA HIS A 602 -14.08 -20.72 -1.12
C HIS A 602 -14.42 -19.30 -1.63
N VAL A 603 -15.26 -19.23 -2.65
CA VAL A 603 -15.50 -17.98 -3.40
C VAL A 603 -16.07 -16.84 -2.53
N GLN A 604 -16.83 -17.18 -1.48
CA GLN A 604 -17.43 -16.25 -0.53
C GLN A 604 -16.41 -15.36 0.20
N VAL A 605 -15.19 -15.88 0.42
CA VAL A 605 -14.17 -15.17 1.20
C VAL A 605 -13.33 -14.23 0.33
N THR A 606 -13.57 -14.17 -0.98
CA THR A 606 -12.76 -13.40 -1.94
C THR A 606 -12.66 -11.92 -1.55
N ASN A 607 -13.79 -11.27 -1.23
CA ASN A 607 -13.83 -9.84 -0.91
C ASN A 607 -12.98 -9.49 0.32
N ARG A 608 -13.11 -10.28 1.40
CA ARG A 608 -12.34 -10.09 2.64
C ARG A 608 -10.88 -10.53 2.51
N PHE A 609 -10.58 -11.43 1.58
CA PHE A 609 -9.23 -11.93 1.34
C PHE A 609 -8.33 -10.90 0.68
N VAL A 610 -8.83 -10.19 -0.33
CA VAL A 610 -8.03 -9.22 -1.10
C VAL A 610 -7.95 -7.83 -0.46
N LEU A 611 -8.70 -7.59 0.63
CA LEU A 611 -8.81 -6.30 1.31
C LEU A 611 -7.47 -5.78 1.86
N ALA A 612 -6.55 -6.67 2.23
CA ALA A 612 -5.25 -6.27 2.78
C ALA A 612 -4.27 -5.73 1.71
N SER A 613 -4.65 -5.77 0.42
CA SER A 613 -3.78 -5.32 -0.67
C SER A 613 -4.00 -3.83 -1.00
N PRO A 614 -2.95 -2.98 -0.89
CA PRO A 614 -3.04 -1.57 -1.31
C PRO A 614 -3.44 -1.39 -2.78
N ALA A 615 -3.02 -2.31 -3.65
CA ALA A 615 -3.26 -2.23 -5.09
C ALA A 615 -4.75 -2.26 -5.45
N LEU A 616 -5.59 -2.96 -4.70
CA LEU A 616 -7.04 -2.94 -4.90
C LEU A 616 -7.57 -1.50 -4.86
N PHE A 617 -7.23 -0.77 -3.80
CA PHE A 617 -7.67 0.61 -3.60
C PHE A 617 -7.03 1.57 -4.60
N TRP A 618 -5.78 1.34 -5.00
CA TRP A 618 -5.14 2.14 -6.04
C TRP A 618 -5.83 2.00 -7.39
N LEU A 619 -6.17 0.77 -7.78
CA LEU A 619 -6.80 0.47 -9.07
C LEU A 619 -8.22 1.05 -9.14
N LEU A 620 -9.02 0.83 -8.08
CA LEU A 620 -10.37 1.38 -8.00
C LEU A 620 -10.36 2.91 -7.84
N GLY A 621 -9.47 3.44 -7.00
CA GLY A 621 -9.28 4.87 -6.83
C GLY A 621 -8.83 5.57 -8.12
N LYS A 622 -7.98 4.92 -8.92
CA LYS A 622 -7.56 5.43 -10.23
C LYS A 622 -8.70 5.44 -11.24
N GLN A 623 -9.59 4.45 -11.20
CA GLN A 623 -10.81 4.44 -12.01
C GLN A 623 -11.73 5.62 -11.63
N LEU A 624 -11.95 5.85 -10.32
CA LEU A 624 -12.75 6.98 -9.82
C LEU A 624 -12.14 8.34 -10.18
N ALA A 625 -10.81 8.47 -10.09
CA ALA A 625 -10.11 9.72 -10.37
C ALA A 625 -10.03 10.06 -11.87
N THR A 626 -9.88 9.04 -12.72
CA THR A 626 -9.70 9.24 -14.17
C THR A 626 -11.03 9.42 -14.88
N ASN A 627 -12.04 8.61 -14.53
CA ASN A 627 -13.32 8.55 -15.21
C ASN A 627 -14.48 8.50 -14.20
N PRO A 628 -14.70 9.56 -13.41
CA PRO A 628 -15.65 9.56 -12.28
C PRO A 628 -17.11 9.27 -12.67
N THR A 629 -17.53 9.66 -13.88
CA THR A 629 -18.91 9.50 -14.36
C THR A 629 -19.15 8.23 -15.16
N SER A 630 -18.14 7.38 -15.37
CA SER A 630 -18.28 6.15 -16.14
C SER A 630 -19.20 5.14 -15.46
N LEU A 631 -19.73 4.19 -16.24
CA LEU A 631 -20.48 3.05 -15.71
C LEU A 631 -19.65 2.22 -14.72
N SER A 632 -18.35 2.05 -14.97
CA SER A 632 -17.46 1.33 -14.05
C SER A 632 -17.34 2.04 -12.70
N SER A 633 -17.19 3.36 -12.68
CA SER A 633 -17.10 4.14 -11.44
C SER A 633 -18.42 4.12 -10.66
N GLN A 634 -19.55 4.20 -11.37
CA GLN A 634 -20.88 4.02 -10.81
C GLN A 634 -21.05 2.63 -10.17
N PHE A 635 -20.62 1.58 -10.87
CA PHE A 635 -20.69 0.22 -10.37
C PHE A 635 -19.80 -0.02 -9.16
N ILE A 636 -18.57 0.54 -9.13
CA ILE A 636 -17.68 0.47 -7.95
C ILE A 636 -18.38 1.03 -6.71
N LEU A 637 -18.92 2.25 -6.82
CA LEU A 637 -19.57 2.92 -5.69
C LEU A 637 -20.86 2.19 -5.26
N LEU A 638 -21.67 1.76 -6.22
CA LEU A 638 -22.88 1.00 -5.95
C LEU A 638 -22.55 -0.32 -5.23
N TRP A 639 -21.58 -1.07 -5.75
CA TRP A 639 -21.12 -2.31 -5.13
C TRP A 639 -20.64 -2.09 -3.70
N CYS A 640 -19.76 -1.11 -3.47
CA CYS A 640 -19.26 -0.76 -2.15
C CYS A 640 -20.38 -0.44 -1.15
N ILE A 641 -21.34 0.41 -1.55
CA ILE A 641 -22.46 0.83 -0.68
C ILE A 641 -23.42 -0.33 -0.43
N LEU A 642 -23.82 -1.06 -1.48
CA LEU A 642 -24.77 -2.16 -1.35
C LEU A 642 -24.20 -3.30 -0.50
N TRP A 643 -22.91 -3.65 -0.65
CA TRP A 643 -22.29 -4.67 0.20
C TRP A 643 -22.19 -4.21 1.65
N GLY A 644 -21.87 -2.93 1.89
CA GLY A 644 -21.87 -2.37 3.23
C GLY A 644 -23.24 -2.43 3.90
N MET A 645 -24.30 -2.06 3.17
CA MET A 645 -25.68 -2.13 3.67
C MET A 645 -26.15 -3.58 3.86
N ALA A 646 -25.95 -4.44 2.87
CA ALA A 646 -26.33 -5.84 2.93
C ALA A 646 -25.64 -6.55 4.11
N GLY A 647 -24.33 -6.34 4.28
CA GLY A 647 -23.61 -6.88 5.42
C GLY A 647 -24.08 -6.29 6.75
N GLY A 648 -24.36 -4.99 6.81
CA GLY A 648 -24.91 -4.35 8.01
C GLY A 648 -26.29 -4.87 8.41
N ILE A 649 -27.06 -5.45 7.49
CA ILE A 649 -28.40 -6.01 7.75
C ILE A 649 -28.34 -7.52 8.01
N LEU A 650 -27.61 -8.25 7.16
CA LEU A 650 -27.64 -9.72 7.13
C LEU A 650 -26.68 -10.34 8.14
N PHE A 651 -25.45 -9.83 8.27
CA PHE A 651 -24.47 -10.34 9.23
C PHE A 651 -24.98 -10.40 10.67
N PRO A 652 -25.53 -9.32 11.27
CA PRO A 652 -25.95 -9.35 12.68
C PRO A 652 -27.13 -10.29 12.94
N ASN A 653 -27.78 -10.81 11.90
CA ASN A 653 -28.91 -11.73 11.97
C ASN A 653 -28.54 -13.17 11.54
N HIS A 654 -27.24 -13.49 11.43
CA HIS A 654 -26.73 -14.81 10.99
C HIS A 654 -27.16 -15.20 9.57
N LEU A 655 -27.49 -14.23 8.72
CA LEU A 655 -27.88 -14.49 7.34
C LEU A 655 -26.67 -14.45 6.40
N PRO A 656 -26.52 -15.42 5.49
CA PRO A 656 -25.43 -15.43 4.52
C PRO A 656 -25.57 -14.27 3.54
N TRP A 657 -24.47 -13.58 3.27
CA TRP A 657 -24.43 -12.44 2.34
C TRP A 657 -23.09 -12.26 1.61
N THR A 658 -22.06 -13.01 2.03
CA THR A 658 -20.74 -13.04 1.40
C THR A 658 -20.44 -14.41 0.88
#